data_AF-A0AAD7C1S6-F1
#
_entry.id   AF-A0AAD7C1S6-F1
#
_cell.length_a   1.000
_cell.length_b   1.000
_cell.length_c   1.000
_cell.angle_alpha   90.00
_cell.angle_beta   90.00
_cell.angle_gamma   90.00
#
_symmetry.space_group_name_H-M   'P 1'
#
loop_
_entity.id
_entity.type
_entity.pdbx_description
1 polymer ?
#
loop_
_entity_poly.entity_id
_entity_poly.type
_entity_poly.pdbx_seq_one_letter_code
_entity_poly.pdbx_strand_id
1 'polypeptide(L)'
;MAPIELESWLPRNTKPLTDWKARNAAELQNFDEAFAIKELVQNVVGQALKDYEVREWNGFTREDLRDQSKEQKDACKRRLTATYPGLLTGPHGVMLKHDTYLPIYVLSADSHVPNKPTNLAIAIVLWATGRAKNALTFFNNHLDEDASFDTLTIDGLSTSRRNAFAVGEKGKGFILAMQYLVEKVEQLWKNSPKPDRGLPQPGASFRVGEQIGEFRWKFSRRLGIPDSLRVSLDDLTIRTVAEYLPHKYQLDLDHSSEGGIPDFYDSALETEDMRTRAQNIIKQGEKRRKECGLVVGGKSMVKADEVCITIIGLDAWTKVETLFSAVYGIIPPSRTWRPLDSRGKPGNVQFFLAEGGSDPKFYLRDQLIPQGIRLNTLSINYHGDLDLSSERVMVSHNRKQKQYFADLEASANSALRTLPDLAVELALDILGDDHSDSLAGILNPKDASAAAEYRAAFDAAMLRVCPPEPPSSLPLYPCGPGDSHRLVKELGFKPFPVSHRAHAILRASGAYTTIIDHARSLLLASPVALKVEGLDRLRAVLKMTLDAQDAIKPEAITIRKYTKTRPTVVWDHEQRVLAFAMPTLCKDLKHIADSDEGECFCWMIPMLEAAARKHKKINTKKLWHAHALCVRGDLANLDAESQQMDVDQETHTPAQAVLSATSTAAHTPTIIPPSRSQNQSDSDNSTIQLASASTSTTTPCASSAKPSSANGIAGKFVPEPPVAAVSAANPSTSTSPANNSSVSASKSSASPAANQAALNEEALARVMAAVRGHDSLQLKLDTLQLQFDALQLKSIEELERSKGRVDELNAKIAELEEENRSLNEDLEVVASVQKRRADRESKRQKTQP
;
A
#
# COMPACT_ATOMS: atom_id res chain seq x y z
N MET A 1 -29.71 36.14 63.45
CA MET A 1 -29.22 35.38 62.29
C MET A 1 -29.48 36.23 61.06
N ALA A 2 -28.46 36.53 60.26
CA ALA A 2 -28.65 37.27 59.01
C ALA A 2 -29.28 36.35 57.95
N PRO A 3 -30.07 36.88 56.99
CA PRO A 3 -30.51 36.10 55.84
C PRO A 3 -29.27 35.70 55.03
N ILE A 4 -29.03 34.41 54.90
CA ILE A 4 -27.99 33.89 54.00
C ILE A 4 -28.46 34.16 52.57
N GLU A 5 -27.61 34.79 51.76
CA GLU A 5 -27.91 35.16 50.36
C GLU A 5 -28.01 33.91 49.47
N LEU A 6 -29.16 33.24 49.51
CA LEU A 6 -29.49 32.09 48.66
C LEU A 6 -29.48 32.42 47.15
N GLU A 7 -29.51 33.70 46.77
CA GLU A 7 -29.40 34.12 45.36
C GLU A 7 -28.08 33.72 44.71
N SER A 8 -27.02 33.48 45.51
CA SER A 8 -25.70 33.08 45.01
C SER A 8 -25.60 31.62 44.53
N TRP A 9 -26.56 30.77 44.89
CA TRP A 9 -26.54 29.31 44.61
C TRP A 9 -27.36 28.89 43.39
N LEU A 10 -28.18 29.76 42.81
CA LEU A 10 -28.97 29.43 41.63
C LEU A 10 -28.08 29.50 40.37
N PRO A 11 -27.85 28.38 39.64
CA PRO A 11 -26.95 28.39 38.50
C PRO A 11 -27.40 29.39 37.44
N ARG A 12 -26.47 30.27 37.04
CA ARG A 12 -26.62 31.07 35.81
C ARG A 12 -26.87 30.10 34.65
N ASN A 13 -27.59 30.55 33.63
CA ASN A 13 -27.98 29.71 32.48
C ASN A 13 -26.78 29.39 31.57
N THR A 14 -25.82 28.62 32.09
CA THR A 14 -24.58 28.21 31.43
C THR A 14 -24.85 26.98 30.59
N LYS A 15 -24.85 27.16 29.27
CA LYS A 15 -24.77 26.07 28.30
C LYS A 15 -23.69 25.06 28.70
N PRO A 16 -23.94 23.74 28.66
CA PRO A 16 -22.89 22.75 28.84
C PRO A 16 -21.74 23.00 27.85
N LEU A 17 -20.49 22.92 28.33
CA LEU A 17 -19.29 23.22 27.57
C LEU A 17 -18.36 22.02 27.58
N THR A 18 -18.02 21.50 26.41
CA THR A 18 -17.02 20.43 26.24
C THR A 18 -15.77 21.04 25.65
N ASP A 19 -14.65 20.98 26.38
CA ASP A 19 -13.35 21.43 25.90
C ASP A 19 -12.66 20.30 25.11
N TRP A 20 -12.17 20.62 23.92
CA TRP A 20 -11.45 19.72 23.01
C TRP A 20 -9.94 20.03 23.02
N LYS A 21 -9.19 19.56 22.02
CA LYS A 21 -7.73 19.71 21.95
C LYS A 21 -7.33 21.18 21.75
N ALA A 22 -6.03 21.42 21.98
CA ALA A 22 -5.36 22.68 21.65
C ALA A 22 -5.33 22.93 20.13
N ARG A 23 -5.29 24.20 19.70
CA ARG A 23 -5.07 24.59 18.31
C ARG A 23 -3.74 24.02 17.79
N ASN A 24 -3.72 23.51 16.56
CA ASN A 24 -2.60 22.79 15.94
C ASN A 24 -2.13 21.57 16.77
N ALA A 25 -3.07 20.81 17.36
CA ALA A 25 -2.76 19.56 18.05
C ALA A 25 -1.95 18.59 17.15
N ALA A 26 -1.04 17.81 17.74
CA ALA A 26 -0.13 16.94 16.99
C ALA A 26 -0.87 15.88 16.17
N GLU A 27 -2.01 15.39 16.69
CA GLU A 27 -2.91 14.47 16.00
C GLU A 27 -3.45 15.00 14.67
N LEU A 28 -3.42 16.34 14.45
CA LEU A 28 -3.87 16.98 13.21
C LEU A 28 -2.78 17.08 12.13
N GLN A 29 -1.53 16.71 12.40
CA GLN A 29 -0.43 16.83 11.43
C GLN A 29 -0.63 16.02 10.14
N ASN A 30 -1.39 14.92 10.23
CA ASN A 30 -1.74 14.06 9.09
C ASN A 30 -3.10 14.41 8.45
N PHE A 31 -3.79 15.44 8.92
CA PHE A 31 -5.09 15.84 8.39
C PHE A 31 -4.93 16.85 7.24
N ASP A 32 -5.61 16.58 6.13
CA ASP A 32 -5.94 17.55 5.10
C ASP A 32 -7.47 17.73 5.00
N GLU A 33 -7.93 18.65 4.14
CA GLU A 33 -9.37 18.89 3.93
C GLU A 33 -10.11 17.60 3.49
N ALA A 34 -9.48 16.77 2.67
CA ALA A 34 -10.09 15.55 2.15
C ALA A 34 -10.21 14.47 3.23
N PHE A 35 -9.16 14.25 4.02
CA PHE A 35 -9.16 13.29 5.12
C PHE A 35 -10.13 13.70 6.24
N ALA A 36 -10.24 15.00 6.54
CA ALA A 36 -11.25 15.51 7.46
C ALA A 36 -12.68 15.27 6.93
N ILE A 37 -12.94 15.58 5.65
CA ILE A 37 -14.23 15.30 5.00
C ILE A 37 -14.54 13.79 5.01
N LYS A 38 -13.56 12.94 4.72
CA LYS A 38 -13.67 11.48 4.78
C LYS A 38 -14.12 10.99 6.15
N GLU A 39 -13.53 11.49 7.23
CA GLU A 39 -13.97 11.15 8.58
C GLU A 39 -15.43 11.59 8.84
N LEU A 40 -15.87 12.74 8.34
CA LEU A 40 -17.27 13.15 8.44
C LEU A 40 -18.21 12.27 7.60
N VAL A 41 -17.83 11.90 6.37
CA VAL A 41 -18.55 10.92 5.54
C VAL A 41 -18.68 9.58 6.30
N GLN A 42 -17.60 9.09 6.91
CA GLN A 42 -17.57 7.83 7.65
C GLN A 42 -18.50 7.83 8.88
N ASN A 43 -18.66 8.97 9.56
CA ASN A 43 -19.64 9.10 10.64
C ASN A 43 -21.09 9.10 10.13
N VAL A 44 -21.34 9.68 8.95
CA VAL A 44 -22.66 9.75 8.30
C VAL A 44 -23.09 8.38 7.76
N VAL A 45 -22.20 7.66 7.06
CA VAL A 45 -22.51 6.32 6.52
C VAL A 45 -22.33 5.20 7.55
N GLY A 46 -21.73 5.47 8.71
CA GLY A 46 -21.43 4.46 9.74
C GLY A 46 -22.67 3.69 10.22
N GLN A 47 -23.82 4.36 10.27
CA GLN A 47 -25.11 3.74 10.57
C GLN A 47 -25.59 2.84 9.41
N ALA A 48 -25.40 3.27 8.15
CA ALA A 48 -25.68 2.44 6.98
C ALA A 48 -24.86 1.14 6.99
N LEU A 49 -23.56 1.24 7.24
CA LEU A 49 -22.66 0.07 7.34
C LEU A 49 -23.10 -0.90 8.45
N LYS A 50 -23.64 -0.38 9.57
CA LYS A 50 -24.19 -1.18 10.67
C LYS A 50 -25.48 -1.89 10.24
N ASP A 51 -26.43 -1.16 9.71
CA ASP A 51 -27.81 -1.62 9.48
C ASP A 51 -27.96 -2.54 8.26
N TYR A 52 -27.07 -2.41 7.25
CA TYR A 52 -27.02 -3.32 6.10
C TYR A 52 -25.98 -4.44 6.26
N GLU A 53 -25.23 -4.48 7.36
CA GLU A 53 -24.11 -5.41 7.60
C GLU A 53 -23.05 -5.41 6.47
N VAL A 54 -22.90 -4.27 5.79
CA VAL A 54 -21.94 -4.07 4.68
C VAL A 54 -20.68 -3.35 5.14
N ARG A 55 -19.54 -3.76 4.57
CA ARG A 55 -18.21 -3.22 4.93
C ARG A 55 -17.80 -1.99 4.13
N GLU A 56 -18.41 -1.78 2.96
CA GLU A 56 -18.18 -0.67 2.03
C GLU A 56 -19.53 0.01 1.71
N TRP A 57 -19.52 1.30 1.38
CA TRP A 57 -20.74 2.04 1.02
C TRP A 57 -20.61 2.72 -0.33
N ASN A 58 -21.27 2.13 -1.32
CA ASN A 58 -21.33 2.61 -2.71
C ASN A 58 -22.74 3.11 -3.11
N GLY A 59 -23.70 3.16 -2.18
CA GLY A 59 -25.11 3.52 -2.42
C GLY A 59 -25.38 5.01 -2.74
N PHE A 60 -24.35 5.81 -3.03
CA PHE A 60 -24.51 7.24 -3.33
C PHE A 60 -24.97 7.50 -4.77
N THR A 61 -26.13 8.12 -4.91
CA THR A 61 -26.52 8.86 -6.11
C THR A 61 -25.80 10.20 -6.12
N ARG A 62 -25.22 10.59 -7.26
CA ARG A 62 -24.43 11.81 -7.43
C ARG A 62 -25.12 12.75 -8.41
N GLU A 63 -25.34 14.00 -8.01
CA GLU A 63 -25.77 15.08 -8.90
C GLU A 63 -24.70 16.18 -8.93
N ASP A 64 -24.00 16.29 -10.05
CA ASP A 64 -23.09 17.40 -10.30
C ASP A 64 -23.86 18.56 -10.93
N LEU A 65 -23.84 19.70 -10.23
CA LEU A 65 -24.56 20.90 -10.63
C LEU A 65 -23.62 22.02 -11.05
N ARG A 66 -22.29 21.84 -11.07
CA ARG A 66 -21.32 22.92 -11.34
C ARG A 66 -21.68 23.73 -12.58
N ASP A 67 -21.94 23.06 -13.70
CA ASP A 67 -22.26 23.67 -15.00
C ASP A 67 -23.75 23.97 -15.23
N GLN A 68 -24.62 23.68 -14.26
CA GLN A 68 -26.08 23.88 -14.38
C GLN A 68 -26.49 25.35 -14.14
N SER A 69 -27.65 25.74 -14.67
CA SER A 69 -28.19 27.10 -14.52
C SER A 69 -28.56 27.44 -13.06
N LYS A 70 -28.74 28.73 -12.77
CA LYS A 70 -29.18 29.16 -11.43
C LYS A 70 -30.56 28.57 -11.09
N GLU A 71 -31.48 28.57 -12.05
CA GLU A 71 -32.85 28.09 -11.88
C GLU A 71 -32.89 26.60 -11.54
N GLN A 72 -32.00 25.80 -12.15
CA GLN A 72 -31.82 24.37 -11.84
C GLN A 72 -31.23 24.17 -10.44
N LYS A 73 -30.24 24.98 -10.05
CA LYS A 73 -29.65 24.98 -8.69
C LYS A 73 -30.67 25.36 -7.62
N ASP A 74 -31.49 26.38 -7.87
CA ASP A 74 -32.60 26.79 -7.01
C ASP A 74 -33.71 25.72 -6.92
N ALA A 75 -34.00 25.03 -8.02
CA ALA A 75 -34.94 23.90 -8.03
C ALA A 75 -34.40 22.71 -7.21
N CYS A 76 -33.11 22.38 -7.34
CA CYS A 76 -32.45 21.39 -6.49
C CYS A 76 -32.48 21.80 -5.01
N LYS A 77 -32.15 23.05 -4.68
CA LYS A 77 -32.20 23.58 -3.30
C LYS A 77 -33.60 23.44 -2.67
N ARG A 78 -34.66 23.75 -3.42
CA ARG A 78 -36.05 23.53 -2.99
C ARG A 78 -36.35 22.04 -2.76
N ARG A 79 -35.95 21.16 -3.69
CA ARG A 79 -36.11 19.70 -3.56
C ARG A 79 -35.39 19.16 -2.31
N LEU A 80 -34.11 19.50 -2.13
CA LEU A 80 -33.32 19.12 -0.97
C LEU A 80 -33.97 19.54 0.35
N THR A 81 -34.50 20.76 0.42
CA THR A 81 -35.17 21.26 1.64
C THR A 81 -36.51 20.56 1.90
N ALA A 82 -37.18 20.06 0.86
CA ALA A 82 -38.43 19.28 0.99
C ALA A 82 -38.18 17.82 1.38
N THR A 83 -37.16 17.18 0.79
CA THR A 83 -36.77 15.79 1.12
C THR A 83 -36.09 15.69 2.48
N TYR A 84 -35.26 16.67 2.84
CA TYR A 84 -34.46 16.70 4.06
C TYR A 84 -34.75 17.98 4.87
N PRO A 85 -35.89 18.08 5.59
CA PRO A 85 -36.29 19.30 6.30
C PRO A 85 -35.24 19.84 7.28
N GLY A 86 -34.51 18.93 7.94
CA GLY A 86 -33.43 19.24 8.87
C GLY A 86 -32.09 19.67 8.25
N LEU A 87 -31.94 19.63 6.92
CA LEU A 87 -30.68 19.94 6.22
C LEU A 87 -30.22 21.39 6.43
N LEU A 88 -31.15 22.35 6.37
CA LEU A 88 -30.86 23.79 6.45
C LEU A 88 -31.24 24.38 7.81
N THR A 89 -30.90 23.67 8.89
CA THR A 89 -31.22 24.02 10.27
C THR A 89 -29.97 24.28 11.11
N GLY A 90 -30.16 24.92 12.26
CA GLY A 90 -29.05 25.37 13.11
C GLY A 90 -28.43 26.70 12.64
N PRO A 91 -27.49 27.27 13.41
CA PRO A 91 -26.99 28.63 13.22
C PRO A 91 -26.31 28.82 11.87
N HIS A 92 -25.51 27.85 11.41
CA HIS A 92 -24.90 27.91 10.08
C HIS A 92 -25.83 27.40 8.97
N GLY A 93 -26.62 26.35 9.22
CA GLY A 93 -27.54 25.79 8.21
C GLY A 93 -28.61 26.78 7.72
N VAL A 94 -29.08 27.68 8.59
CA VAL A 94 -30.00 28.76 8.19
C VAL A 94 -29.34 29.77 7.25
N MET A 95 -28.03 30.00 7.35
CA MET A 95 -27.31 30.93 6.46
C MET A 95 -27.32 30.43 5.01
N LEU A 96 -27.32 29.10 4.83
CA LEU A 96 -27.42 28.45 3.52
C LEU A 96 -28.81 28.58 2.87
N LYS A 97 -29.85 28.98 3.62
CA LYS A 97 -31.17 29.31 3.04
C LYS A 97 -31.09 30.52 2.11
N HIS A 98 -30.15 31.44 2.35
CA HIS A 98 -29.96 32.65 1.54
C HIS A 98 -29.63 32.34 0.07
N ASP A 99 -30.19 33.09 -0.88
CA ASP A 99 -30.11 32.87 -2.34
C ASP A 99 -28.68 32.94 -2.92
N THR A 100 -27.70 33.36 -2.12
CA THR A 100 -26.28 33.40 -2.48
C THR A 100 -25.59 32.05 -2.41
N TYR A 101 -26.11 31.11 -1.60
CA TYR A 101 -25.60 29.75 -1.51
C TYR A 101 -26.45 28.83 -2.40
N LEU A 102 -25.80 28.25 -3.41
CA LEU A 102 -26.42 27.32 -4.36
C LEU A 102 -25.72 25.96 -4.27
N PRO A 103 -26.46 24.84 -4.35
CA PRO A 103 -25.85 23.52 -4.40
C PRO A 103 -25.08 23.38 -5.72
N ILE A 104 -23.81 22.98 -5.64
CA ILE A 104 -22.98 22.69 -6.82
C ILE A 104 -22.64 21.20 -6.95
N TYR A 105 -22.74 20.44 -5.87
CA TYR A 105 -22.55 19.00 -5.88
C TYR A 105 -23.38 18.36 -4.76
N VAL A 106 -24.13 17.31 -5.09
CA VAL A 106 -24.99 16.58 -4.16
C VAL A 106 -24.64 15.10 -4.21
N LEU A 107 -24.44 14.51 -3.04
CA LEU A 107 -24.47 13.08 -2.82
C LEU A 107 -25.71 12.77 -2.00
N SER A 108 -26.54 11.85 -2.47
CA SER A 108 -27.72 11.40 -1.73
C SER A 108 -27.79 9.89 -1.72
N ALA A 109 -28.36 9.32 -0.67
CA ALA A 109 -28.68 7.90 -0.63
C ALA A 109 -29.92 7.68 0.23
N ASP A 110 -30.96 7.14 -0.41
CA ASP A 110 -32.19 6.72 0.25
C ASP A 110 -32.25 5.19 0.18
N SER A 111 -32.44 4.51 1.32
CA SER A 111 -32.43 3.05 1.38
C SER A 111 -33.32 2.51 2.51
N HIS A 112 -34.04 1.43 2.26
CA HIS A 112 -34.96 0.82 3.22
C HIS A 112 -34.20 -0.07 4.22
N VAL A 113 -34.07 0.42 5.47
CA VAL A 113 -33.46 -0.34 6.57
C VAL A 113 -34.49 -1.33 7.14
N PRO A 114 -34.20 -2.66 7.17
CA PRO A 114 -35.06 -3.63 7.85
C PRO A 114 -35.29 -3.27 9.32
N ASN A 115 -36.50 -3.46 9.82
CA ASN A 115 -36.89 -3.26 11.22
C ASN A 115 -36.83 -1.81 11.75
N LYS A 116 -36.53 -0.79 10.93
CA LYS A 116 -36.65 0.62 11.30
C LYS A 116 -37.94 1.23 10.75
N PRO A 117 -38.57 2.20 11.46
CA PRO A 117 -39.85 2.81 11.03
C PRO A 117 -39.70 3.77 9.84
N THR A 118 -38.47 4.13 9.48
CA THR A 118 -38.14 5.10 8.43
C THR A 118 -36.97 4.61 7.61
N ASN A 119 -37.01 4.84 6.30
CA ASN A 119 -35.85 4.62 5.43
C ASN A 119 -34.66 5.47 5.91
N LEU A 120 -33.45 4.96 5.72
CA LEU A 120 -32.23 5.74 5.84
C LEU A 120 -32.14 6.71 4.67
N ALA A 121 -31.86 7.97 4.98
CA ALA A 121 -31.83 9.10 4.07
C ALA A 121 -30.60 9.94 4.41
N ILE A 122 -29.57 9.82 3.58
CA ILE A 122 -28.30 10.52 3.69
C ILE A 122 -28.22 11.58 2.61
N ALA A 123 -27.78 12.79 2.97
CA ALA A 123 -27.47 13.85 2.02
C ALA A 123 -26.18 14.58 2.38
N ILE A 124 -25.26 14.71 1.43
CA ILE A 124 -24.05 15.52 1.55
C ILE A 124 -24.07 16.54 0.42
N VAL A 125 -24.04 17.82 0.75
CA VAL A 125 -24.22 18.91 -0.21
C VAL A 125 -23.08 19.91 -0.09
N LEU A 126 -22.35 20.07 -1.20
CA LEU A 126 -21.41 21.16 -1.37
C LEU A 126 -22.15 22.36 -1.95
N TRP A 127 -22.13 23.47 -1.22
CA TRP A 127 -22.71 24.75 -1.58
C TRP A 127 -21.60 25.70 -2.01
N ALA A 128 -21.80 26.39 -3.12
CA ALA A 128 -20.93 27.49 -3.52
C ALA A 128 -21.64 28.84 -3.36
N THR A 129 -20.85 29.84 -3.02
CA THR A 129 -21.18 31.23 -3.36
C THR A 129 -20.45 31.62 -4.63
N GLY A 130 -21.08 32.41 -5.50
CA GLY A 130 -20.39 33.04 -6.64
C GLY A 130 -19.35 34.10 -6.25
N ARG A 131 -18.91 34.14 -4.98
CA ARG A 131 -18.03 35.15 -4.37
C ARG A 131 -16.95 34.53 -3.46
N ALA A 132 -16.41 33.39 -3.87
CA ALA A 132 -15.16 32.80 -3.37
C ALA A 132 -15.16 32.14 -1.96
N LYS A 133 -16.30 31.68 -1.43
CA LYS A 133 -16.33 30.67 -0.35
C LYS A 133 -17.34 29.56 -0.58
N ASN A 134 -16.95 28.34 -0.21
CA ASN A 134 -17.79 27.16 -0.21
C ASN A 134 -18.29 26.84 1.22
N ALA A 135 -19.37 26.06 1.28
CA ALA A 135 -19.89 25.46 2.49
C ALA A 135 -20.24 23.99 2.23
N LEU A 136 -20.20 23.16 3.26
CA LEU A 136 -20.47 21.74 3.18
C LEU A 136 -21.46 21.35 4.27
N THR A 137 -22.54 20.66 3.87
CA THR A 137 -23.53 20.11 4.79
C THR A 137 -23.53 18.60 4.68
N PHE A 138 -23.59 17.92 5.81
CA PHE A 138 -23.82 16.49 5.93
C PHE A 138 -25.12 16.27 6.72
N PHE A 139 -25.99 15.40 6.24
CA PHE A 139 -27.26 15.06 6.87
C PHE A 139 -27.44 13.54 6.87
N ASN A 140 -27.95 13.03 7.99
CA ASN A 140 -28.41 11.66 8.19
C ASN A 140 -29.67 11.73 9.06
N ASN A 141 -30.73 11.01 8.70
CA ASN A 141 -31.96 10.93 9.49
C ASN A 141 -32.02 9.77 10.50
N HIS A 142 -30.95 8.99 10.69
CA HIS A 142 -30.83 8.00 11.77
C HIS A 142 -29.57 8.21 12.58
N LEU A 143 -29.73 8.17 13.91
CA LEU A 143 -28.66 8.00 14.88
C LEU A 143 -28.84 6.65 15.57
N ASP A 144 -27.75 6.05 16.03
CA ASP A 144 -27.80 4.80 16.80
C ASP A 144 -28.62 5.01 18.10
N GLU A 145 -29.41 4.01 18.53
CA GLU A 145 -30.34 4.18 19.66
C GLU A 145 -29.61 4.45 21.00
N ASP A 146 -28.40 3.91 21.14
CA ASP A 146 -27.49 4.14 22.27
C ASP A 146 -26.71 5.48 22.16
N ALA A 147 -26.88 6.24 21.08
CA ALA A 147 -26.07 7.42 20.79
C ALA A 147 -26.81 8.73 21.05
N SER A 148 -26.11 9.64 21.73
CA SER A 148 -26.58 10.97 22.10
C SER A 148 -25.61 12.04 21.60
N PHE A 149 -25.95 13.31 21.78
CA PHE A 149 -25.05 14.43 21.51
C PHE A 149 -23.67 14.28 22.16
N ASP A 150 -23.61 13.75 23.39
CA ASP A 150 -22.35 13.53 24.12
C ASP A 150 -21.45 12.47 23.47
N THR A 151 -22.03 11.52 22.73
CA THR A 151 -21.26 10.53 21.97
C THR A 151 -20.55 11.10 20.74
N LEU A 152 -20.82 12.37 20.39
CA LEU A 152 -20.08 13.15 19.39
C LEU A 152 -19.12 14.17 20.00
N THR A 153 -19.31 14.58 21.26
CA THR A 153 -18.49 15.64 21.89
C THR A 153 -17.43 15.14 22.85
N ILE A 154 -17.61 13.98 23.49
CA ILE A 154 -16.66 13.45 24.48
C ILE A 154 -15.66 12.52 23.78
N ASP A 155 -14.37 12.82 23.92
CA ASP A 155 -13.28 11.99 23.37
C ASP A 155 -13.34 10.57 23.96
N GLY A 156 -13.24 9.56 23.10
CA GLY A 156 -13.43 8.15 23.44
C GLY A 156 -14.88 7.64 23.51
N LEU A 157 -15.90 8.50 23.49
CA LEU A 157 -17.29 8.05 23.30
C LEU A 157 -17.63 7.86 21.81
N SER A 158 -18.62 7.02 21.51
CA SER A 158 -18.89 6.54 20.16
C SER A 158 -20.38 6.38 19.87
N THR A 159 -20.77 6.85 18.68
CA THR A 159 -22.06 6.62 17.99
C THR A 159 -22.17 5.24 17.30
N SER A 160 -21.24 4.32 17.53
CA SER A 160 -21.12 3.06 16.78
C SER A 160 -20.50 1.95 17.62
N ARG A 161 -20.84 1.91 18.92
CA ARG A 161 -20.39 0.89 19.86
C ARG A 161 -20.63 -0.50 19.25
N ARG A 162 -19.62 -1.37 19.26
CA ARG A 162 -19.63 -2.74 18.69
C ARG A 162 -19.82 -2.89 17.16
N ASN A 163 -20.02 -1.84 16.36
CA ASN A 163 -20.07 -1.95 14.89
C ASN A 163 -18.76 -2.55 14.31
N ALA A 164 -18.80 -3.78 13.79
CA ALA A 164 -17.64 -4.48 13.22
C ALA A 164 -17.38 -4.17 11.73
N PHE A 165 -18.29 -3.43 11.10
CA PHE A 165 -18.28 -3.13 9.68
C PHE A 165 -17.57 -1.81 9.37
N ALA A 166 -17.78 -0.79 10.21
CA ALA A 166 -17.10 0.50 10.14
C ALA A 166 -15.61 0.44 10.52
N VAL A 167 -14.80 1.31 9.90
CA VAL A 167 -13.34 1.33 10.04
C VAL A 167 -12.86 2.22 11.19
N GLY A 168 -12.12 1.63 12.15
CA GLY A 168 -11.32 2.32 13.18
C GLY A 168 -12.01 2.60 14.52
N GLU A 169 -11.27 3.22 15.44
CA GLU A 169 -11.77 3.67 16.75
C GLU A 169 -12.65 4.92 16.61
N LYS A 170 -13.68 5.04 17.44
CA LYS A 170 -14.92 5.74 17.08
C LYS A 170 -15.16 6.93 18.01
N GLY A 171 -15.57 8.07 17.45
CA GLY A 171 -15.64 9.36 18.15
C GLY A 171 -14.47 10.28 17.81
N LYS A 172 -13.23 9.87 18.16
CA LYS A 172 -12.00 10.67 17.96
C LYS A 172 -11.86 11.25 16.54
N GLY A 173 -12.16 10.46 15.50
CA GLY A 173 -12.12 10.92 14.11
C GLY A 173 -13.06 12.09 13.78
N PHE A 174 -14.26 12.13 14.36
CA PHE A 174 -15.18 13.27 14.21
C PHE A 174 -14.63 14.54 14.87
N ILE A 175 -14.14 14.40 16.11
CA ILE A 175 -13.57 15.50 16.89
C ILE A 175 -12.38 16.13 16.16
N LEU A 176 -11.42 15.31 15.71
CA LEU A 176 -10.24 15.79 14.98
C LEU A 176 -10.61 16.41 13.62
N ALA A 177 -11.54 15.81 12.87
CA ALA A 177 -11.99 16.34 11.59
C ALA A 177 -12.69 17.71 11.74
N MET A 178 -13.62 17.83 12.70
CA MET A 178 -14.30 19.09 12.98
C MET A 178 -13.32 20.15 13.48
N GLN A 179 -12.37 19.78 14.33
CA GLN A 179 -11.35 20.72 14.80
C GLN A 179 -10.46 21.20 13.65
N TYR A 180 -9.94 20.30 12.81
CA TYR A 180 -9.16 20.64 11.63
C TYR A 180 -9.92 21.63 10.72
N LEU A 181 -11.18 21.33 10.41
CA LEU A 181 -11.99 22.15 9.50
C LEU A 181 -12.29 23.53 10.11
N VAL A 182 -12.54 23.64 11.41
CA VAL A 182 -12.70 24.95 12.09
C VAL A 182 -11.41 25.75 12.07
N GLU A 183 -10.26 25.13 12.35
CA GLU A 183 -8.94 25.78 12.26
C GLU A 183 -8.64 26.26 10.83
N LYS A 184 -8.88 25.41 9.83
CA LYS A 184 -8.68 25.71 8.41
C LYS A 184 -9.58 26.85 7.93
N VAL A 185 -10.86 26.81 8.26
CA VAL A 185 -11.83 27.86 7.93
C VAL A 185 -11.42 29.20 8.54
N GLU A 186 -10.95 29.23 9.79
CA GLU A 186 -10.45 30.47 10.40
C GLU A 186 -9.17 31.00 9.75
N GLN A 187 -8.23 30.12 9.38
CA GLN A 187 -7.01 30.51 8.66
C GLN A 187 -7.37 31.13 7.30
N LEU A 188 -8.25 30.46 6.54
CA LEU A 188 -8.76 30.95 5.26
C LEU A 188 -9.48 32.31 5.41
N TRP A 189 -10.24 32.51 6.49
CA TRP A 189 -10.93 33.77 6.77
C TRP A 189 -9.97 34.91 7.12
N LYS A 190 -9.02 34.66 8.04
CA LYS A 190 -8.00 35.65 8.45
C LYS A 190 -7.12 36.11 7.29
N ASN A 191 -6.86 35.21 6.33
CA ASN A 191 -6.05 35.47 5.14
C ASN A 191 -6.85 36.02 3.96
N SER A 192 -8.18 36.00 4.01
CA SER A 192 -9.01 36.57 2.94
C SER A 192 -9.10 38.11 3.08
N PRO A 193 -9.30 38.84 1.97
CA PRO A 193 -9.72 40.25 2.04
C PRO A 193 -10.94 40.38 2.96
N LYS A 194 -11.03 41.48 3.72
CA LYS A 194 -12.17 41.70 4.63
C LYS A 194 -13.47 41.50 3.85
N PRO A 195 -14.39 40.64 4.33
CA PRO A 195 -15.60 40.30 3.60
C PRO A 195 -16.47 41.53 3.33
N ASP A 196 -17.23 41.48 2.24
CA ASP A 196 -18.38 42.37 2.04
C ASP A 196 -19.26 42.38 3.31
N ARG A 197 -19.65 43.58 3.76
CA ARG A 197 -20.56 43.72 4.91
C ARG A 197 -21.85 42.96 4.63
N GLY A 198 -22.12 41.91 5.40
CA GLY A 198 -23.31 41.07 5.27
C GLY A 198 -23.04 39.63 4.84
N LEU A 199 -21.81 39.25 4.49
CA LEU A 199 -21.47 37.83 4.36
C LEU A 199 -21.56 37.13 5.73
N PRO A 200 -22.04 35.86 5.76
CA PRO A 200 -21.97 35.01 6.94
C PRO A 200 -20.61 35.02 7.64
N GLN A 201 -20.62 35.06 8.97
CA GLN A 201 -19.46 34.65 9.75
C GLN A 201 -19.19 33.17 9.45
N PRO A 202 -17.98 32.81 9.00
CA PRO A 202 -17.65 31.41 8.74
C PRO A 202 -17.41 30.69 10.07
N GLY A 203 -17.48 29.37 10.01
CA GLY A 203 -17.40 28.50 11.17
C GLY A 203 -18.08 27.17 10.88
N ALA A 204 -18.40 26.44 11.95
CA ALA A 204 -19.16 25.21 11.85
C ALA A 204 -20.16 25.09 13.00
N SER A 205 -21.17 24.25 12.79
CA SER A 205 -22.04 23.72 13.84
C SER A 205 -22.54 22.35 13.45
N PHE A 206 -22.83 21.52 14.43
CA PHE A 206 -23.56 20.28 14.22
C PHE A 206 -24.83 20.25 15.08
N ARG A 207 -25.75 19.36 14.74
CA ARG A 207 -27.05 19.17 15.37
C ARG A 207 -27.30 17.68 15.53
N VAL A 208 -27.89 17.30 16.67
CA VAL A 208 -28.52 16.00 16.92
C VAL A 208 -29.93 16.30 17.41
N GLY A 209 -30.96 15.96 16.65
CA GLY A 209 -32.34 16.32 16.99
C GLY A 209 -32.51 17.83 17.18
N GLU A 210 -33.02 18.26 18.33
CA GLU A 210 -33.15 19.69 18.68
C GLU A 210 -31.92 20.24 19.44
N GLN A 211 -30.87 19.44 19.65
CA GLN A 211 -29.64 19.83 20.33
C GLN A 211 -28.59 20.33 19.33
N ILE A 212 -28.02 21.52 19.57
CA ILE A 212 -27.04 22.16 18.67
C ILE A 212 -25.69 22.32 19.35
N GLY A 213 -24.62 21.90 18.66
CA GLY A 213 -23.24 22.17 19.02
C GLY A 213 -22.67 23.34 18.21
N GLU A 214 -22.36 24.45 18.89
CA GLU A 214 -21.61 25.57 18.32
C GLU A 214 -20.14 25.51 18.74
N PHE A 215 -19.21 25.65 17.78
CA PHE A 215 -17.78 25.68 18.04
C PHE A 215 -17.28 27.09 18.36
N ARG A 216 -16.47 27.23 19.41
CA ARG A 216 -15.86 28.51 19.85
C ARG A 216 -14.47 28.26 20.43
N TRP A 217 -13.55 29.22 20.32
CA TRP A 217 -12.26 29.11 21.01
C TRP A 217 -12.35 29.49 22.48
N LYS A 218 -11.80 28.64 23.35
CA LYS A 218 -11.45 28.96 24.73
C LYS A 218 -10.08 29.61 24.75
N PHE A 219 -10.06 30.94 24.75
CA PHE A 219 -8.83 31.72 24.88
C PHE A 219 -8.18 31.48 26.24
N SER A 220 -6.94 31.00 26.24
CA SER A 220 -6.18 30.85 27.49
C SER A 220 -5.73 32.22 28.00
N ARG A 221 -5.99 32.50 29.29
CA ARG A 221 -5.42 33.67 29.99
C ARG A 221 -4.00 33.43 30.51
N ARG A 222 -3.51 32.19 30.48
CA ARG A 222 -2.17 31.82 30.95
C ARG A 222 -1.21 31.78 29.75
N LEU A 223 -0.14 32.57 29.83
CA LEU A 223 0.99 32.52 28.90
C LEU A 223 1.49 31.08 28.73
N GLY A 224 1.76 30.67 27.49
CA GLY A 224 2.28 29.34 27.15
C GLY A 224 1.24 28.22 27.03
N ILE A 225 -0.01 28.41 27.48
CA ILE A 225 -1.09 27.43 27.23
C ILE A 225 -1.81 27.84 25.93
N PRO A 226 -1.86 26.99 24.90
CA PRO A 226 -2.55 27.29 23.64
C PRO A 226 -4.07 27.39 23.81
N ASP A 227 -4.72 28.14 22.91
CA ASP A 227 -6.18 28.14 22.80
C ASP A 227 -6.70 26.72 22.53
N SER A 228 -7.79 26.34 23.18
CA SER A 228 -8.47 25.05 22.96
C SER A 228 -9.81 25.27 22.25
N LEU A 229 -10.18 24.35 21.36
CA LEU A 229 -11.51 24.40 20.76
C LEU A 229 -12.54 23.96 21.82
N ARG A 230 -13.72 24.55 21.80
CA ARG A 230 -14.81 24.27 22.75
C ARG A 230 -16.12 24.13 22.01
N VAL A 231 -16.88 23.10 22.34
CA VAL A 231 -18.28 22.95 21.94
C VAL A 231 -19.16 23.56 23.03
N SER A 232 -20.13 24.40 22.64
CA SER A 232 -21.23 24.78 23.53
C SER A 232 -22.53 24.13 23.07
N LEU A 233 -23.17 23.37 23.95
CA LEU A 233 -24.48 22.75 23.72
C LEU A 233 -25.61 23.78 23.93
N ASP A 234 -26.41 23.98 22.90
CA ASP A 234 -27.70 24.67 22.94
C ASP A 234 -28.80 23.61 22.82
N ASP A 235 -29.29 23.08 23.94
CA ASP A 235 -30.46 22.19 23.92
C ASP A 235 -31.72 23.02 23.64
N LEU A 236 -32.22 22.93 22.41
CA LEU A 236 -33.43 23.60 21.98
C LEU A 236 -34.64 22.65 21.94
N THR A 237 -34.62 21.55 22.68
CA THR A 237 -35.75 20.62 22.80
C THR A 237 -37.03 21.36 23.23
N ILE A 238 -38.15 21.10 22.56
CA ILE A 238 -39.46 21.64 22.95
C ILE A 238 -39.89 20.95 24.25
N ARG A 239 -40.00 21.74 25.32
CA ARG A 239 -40.39 21.31 26.67
C ARG A 239 -41.42 22.27 27.25
N THR A 240 -42.42 21.76 27.95
CA THR A 240 -43.30 22.59 28.80
C THR A 240 -42.56 23.03 30.06
N VAL A 241 -43.12 23.98 30.82
CA VAL A 241 -42.55 24.39 32.13
C VAL A 241 -42.48 23.21 33.10
N ALA A 242 -43.49 22.34 33.06
CA ALA A 242 -43.59 21.14 33.89
C ALA A 242 -42.55 20.05 33.51
N GLU A 243 -42.13 19.98 32.25
CA GLU A 243 -41.06 19.08 31.79
C GLU A 243 -39.66 19.67 31.99
N TYR A 244 -39.51 20.99 31.84
CA TYR A 244 -38.22 21.66 31.93
C TYR A 244 -37.64 21.64 33.36
N LEU A 245 -38.48 21.89 34.37
CA LEU A 245 -38.02 21.98 35.76
C LEU A 245 -37.45 20.65 36.31
N PRO A 246 -38.13 19.49 36.18
CA PRO A 246 -37.57 18.20 36.61
C PRO A 246 -36.32 17.80 35.81
N HIS A 247 -36.30 18.03 34.49
CA HIS A 247 -35.15 17.69 33.67
C HIS A 247 -33.92 18.54 34.02
N LYS A 248 -34.09 19.84 34.27
CA LYS A 248 -32.97 20.68 34.72
C LYS A 248 -32.42 20.17 36.06
N TYR A 249 -33.30 19.82 36.99
CA TYR A 249 -32.90 19.26 38.28
C TYR A 249 -32.13 17.94 38.14
N GLN A 250 -32.54 17.07 37.21
CA GLN A 250 -31.82 15.82 36.93
C GLN A 250 -30.39 16.08 36.40
N LEU A 251 -30.21 17.05 35.49
CA LEU A 251 -28.88 17.45 35.02
C LEU A 251 -28.02 18.04 36.15
N ASP A 252 -28.60 18.87 37.01
CA ASP A 252 -27.89 19.46 38.16
C ASP A 252 -27.48 18.36 39.17
N LEU A 253 -28.30 17.32 39.37
CA LEU A 253 -27.99 16.13 40.19
C LEU A 253 -26.88 15.25 39.59
N ASP A 254 -26.93 14.95 38.29
CA ASP A 254 -25.92 14.15 37.59
C ASP A 254 -24.53 14.82 37.61
N HIS A 255 -24.47 16.13 37.87
CA HIS A 255 -23.23 16.89 38.08
C HIS A 255 -22.81 17.02 39.55
N SER A 256 -23.67 16.73 40.52
CA SER A 256 -23.33 16.73 41.95
C SER A 256 -22.94 15.33 42.43
N SER A 257 -21.64 15.08 42.60
CA SER A 257 -21.10 13.77 42.99
C SER A 257 -21.33 13.39 44.47
N GLU A 258 -22.03 14.20 45.27
CA GLU A 258 -22.32 13.94 46.67
C GLU A 258 -23.76 13.43 46.82
N GLY A 259 -23.89 12.11 46.95
CA GLY A 259 -25.17 11.41 46.88
C GLY A 259 -26.11 11.66 48.06
N GLY A 260 -27.31 12.14 47.74
CA GLY A 260 -28.45 12.21 48.64
C GLY A 260 -29.52 13.12 48.08
N ILE A 261 -30.57 12.55 47.46
CA ILE A 261 -31.75 13.31 47.02
C ILE A 261 -32.47 13.81 48.27
N PRO A 262 -32.55 15.13 48.53
CA PRO A 262 -33.24 15.61 49.73
C PRO A 262 -34.74 15.71 49.46
N ASP A 263 -35.57 15.18 50.36
CA ASP A 263 -37.06 15.25 50.30
C ASP A 263 -37.62 16.69 50.28
N PHE A 264 -36.75 17.71 50.39
CA PHE A 264 -37.09 19.13 50.37
C PHE A 264 -37.39 19.69 48.96
N TYR A 265 -37.06 18.95 47.88
CA TYR A 265 -37.07 19.51 46.52
C TYR A 265 -38.44 19.53 45.83
N ASP A 266 -39.37 18.63 46.17
CA ASP A 266 -40.75 18.68 45.65
C ASP A 266 -41.46 20.00 46.01
N SER A 267 -41.19 20.54 47.21
CA SER A 267 -41.73 21.84 47.63
C SER A 267 -41.04 23.04 46.97
N ALA A 268 -39.81 22.89 46.45
CA ALA A 268 -39.07 23.99 45.83
C ALA A 268 -39.51 24.24 44.38
N LEU A 269 -39.86 23.17 43.66
CA LEU A 269 -40.31 23.17 42.25
C LEU A 269 -41.56 24.03 41.99
N GLU A 270 -42.31 24.40 43.03
CA GLU A 270 -43.52 25.21 42.92
C GLU A 270 -43.31 26.73 43.04
N THR A 271 -42.09 27.20 43.33
CA THR A 271 -41.84 28.64 43.47
C THR A 271 -42.10 29.41 42.18
N GLU A 272 -42.92 30.46 42.26
CA GLU A 272 -43.38 31.24 41.09
C GLU A 272 -42.23 31.94 40.35
N ASP A 273 -41.13 32.27 41.04
CA ASP A 273 -39.90 32.76 40.41
C ASP A 273 -39.23 31.69 39.55
N MET A 274 -39.12 30.42 40.00
CA MET A 274 -38.58 29.35 39.16
C MET A 274 -39.49 29.04 37.97
N ARG A 275 -40.82 29.08 38.14
CA ARG A 275 -41.77 29.00 37.01
C ARG A 275 -41.58 30.15 36.02
N THR A 276 -41.43 31.38 36.50
CA THR A 276 -41.19 32.58 35.67
C THR A 276 -39.85 32.51 34.93
N ARG A 277 -38.77 32.08 35.60
CA ARG A 277 -37.45 31.86 34.99
C ARG A 277 -37.52 30.76 33.93
N ALA A 278 -38.16 29.62 34.20
CA ALA A 278 -38.37 28.55 33.24
C ALA A 278 -39.17 29.03 32.02
N GLN A 279 -40.25 29.77 32.19
CA GLN A 279 -40.99 30.39 31.09
C GLN A 279 -40.11 31.33 30.25
N ASN A 280 -39.26 32.15 30.88
CA ASN A 280 -38.36 33.05 30.17
C ASN A 280 -37.28 32.28 29.38
N ILE A 281 -36.75 31.18 29.93
CA ILE A 281 -35.81 30.29 29.23
C ILE A 281 -36.50 29.59 28.05
N ILE A 282 -37.73 29.08 28.23
CA ILE A 282 -38.52 28.47 27.16
C ILE A 282 -38.82 29.49 26.04
N LYS A 283 -39.22 30.73 26.37
CA LYS A 283 -39.43 31.82 25.40
C LYS A 283 -38.14 32.18 24.64
N GLN A 284 -36.99 32.20 25.32
CA GLN A 284 -35.69 32.37 24.66
C GLN A 284 -35.36 31.18 23.73
N GLY A 285 -35.65 29.95 24.16
CA GLY A 285 -35.54 28.74 23.38
C GLY A 285 -36.43 28.77 22.13
N GLU A 286 -37.68 29.21 22.23
CA GLU A 286 -38.58 29.41 21.08
C GLU A 286 -38.04 30.43 20.07
N LYS A 287 -37.49 31.55 20.56
CA LYS A 287 -36.83 32.55 19.71
C LYS A 287 -35.64 31.92 18.98
N ARG A 288 -34.78 31.19 19.71
CA ARG A 288 -33.62 30.47 19.15
C ARG A 288 -34.01 29.36 18.18
N ARG A 289 -35.08 28.59 18.45
CA ARG A 289 -35.65 27.60 17.52
C ARG A 289 -36.08 28.24 16.20
N LYS A 290 -36.74 29.41 16.25
CA LYS A 290 -37.11 30.18 15.05
C LYS A 290 -35.88 30.71 14.31
N GLU A 291 -34.91 31.30 15.01
CA GLU A 291 -33.63 31.76 14.44
C GLU A 291 -32.83 30.62 13.79
N CYS A 292 -32.84 29.42 14.38
CA CYS A 292 -32.19 28.20 13.86
C CYS A 292 -33.06 27.44 12.85
N GLY A 293 -34.25 27.94 12.52
CA GLY A 293 -35.18 27.32 11.56
C GLY A 293 -35.65 25.91 11.93
N LEU A 294 -35.64 25.56 13.23
CA LEU A 294 -36.07 24.26 13.75
C LEU A 294 -37.59 24.10 13.84
N VAL A 295 -38.35 25.21 13.79
CA VAL A 295 -39.81 25.18 13.94
C VAL A 295 -40.53 25.93 12.82
N VAL A 296 -41.60 25.33 12.31
CA VAL A 296 -42.56 25.96 11.39
C VAL A 296 -43.96 25.74 11.93
N GLY A 297 -44.76 26.80 12.01
CA GLY A 297 -46.11 26.73 12.59
C GLY A 297 -46.15 26.28 14.06
N GLY A 298 -45.06 26.42 14.81
CA GLY A 298 -44.95 25.96 16.21
C GLY A 298 -44.64 24.47 16.38
N LYS A 299 -44.52 23.70 15.30
CA LYS A 299 -44.10 22.29 15.33
C LYS A 299 -42.62 22.18 15.00
N SER A 300 -41.94 21.19 15.60
CA SER A 300 -40.57 20.86 15.20
C SER A 300 -40.53 20.35 13.76
N MET A 301 -39.51 20.77 13.02
CA MET A 301 -39.20 20.31 11.66
C MET A 301 -38.29 19.08 11.63
N VAL A 302 -37.68 18.74 12.77
CA VAL A 302 -36.60 17.74 12.85
C VAL A 302 -36.97 16.64 13.83
N LYS A 303 -36.57 15.41 13.52
CA LYS A 303 -36.69 14.28 14.45
C LYS A 303 -35.48 14.18 15.37
N ALA A 304 -35.64 13.54 16.53
CA ALA A 304 -34.61 13.42 17.55
C ALA A 304 -33.32 12.69 17.07
N ASP A 305 -33.48 11.76 16.14
CA ASP A 305 -32.45 10.93 15.50
C ASP A 305 -31.78 11.60 14.27
N GLU A 306 -32.25 12.77 13.82
CA GLU A 306 -31.61 13.49 12.73
C GLU A 306 -30.30 14.15 13.17
N VAL A 307 -29.22 13.82 12.46
CA VAL A 307 -27.90 14.47 12.57
C VAL A 307 -27.68 15.39 11.38
N CYS A 308 -27.25 16.63 11.65
CA CYS A 308 -26.85 17.56 10.60
C CYS A 308 -25.56 18.29 10.98
N ILE A 309 -24.55 18.27 10.11
CA ILE A 309 -23.27 18.99 10.28
C ILE A 309 -23.20 20.04 9.18
N THR A 310 -22.90 21.29 9.51
CA THR A 310 -22.71 22.37 8.53
C THR A 310 -21.41 23.12 8.80
N ILE A 311 -20.59 23.27 7.76
CA ILE A 311 -19.32 24.02 7.76
C ILE A 311 -19.41 25.10 6.69
N ILE A 312 -19.06 26.35 7.02
CA ILE A 312 -19.10 27.51 6.12
C ILE A 312 -17.73 28.18 6.11
N GLY A 313 -17.21 28.50 4.92
CA GLY A 313 -15.94 29.22 4.76
C GLY A 313 -14.79 28.37 4.23
N LEU A 314 -15.07 27.19 3.68
CA LEU A 314 -14.11 26.40 2.91
C LEU A 314 -13.66 27.18 1.67
N ASP A 315 -12.50 26.83 1.13
CA ASP A 315 -12.00 27.49 -0.07
C ASP A 315 -12.91 27.19 -1.29
N ALA A 316 -13.15 28.21 -2.12
CA ALA A 316 -13.94 28.07 -3.33
C ALA A 316 -13.16 27.41 -4.48
N TRP A 317 -11.83 27.48 -4.43
CA TRP A 317 -10.96 26.92 -5.45
C TRP A 317 -10.69 25.42 -5.26
N THR A 318 -10.97 24.85 -4.08
CA THR A 318 -10.84 23.40 -3.87
C THR A 318 -11.86 22.66 -4.73
N LYS A 319 -11.36 21.84 -5.66
CA LYS A 319 -12.17 21.02 -6.56
C LYS A 319 -12.96 19.96 -5.79
N VAL A 320 -14.14 19.61 -6.28
CA VAL A 320 -14.99 18.53 -5.73
C VAL A 320 -14.19 17.22 -5.65
N GLU A 321 -13.44 16.93 -6.72
CA GLU A 321 -12.57 15.76 -6.86
C GLU A 321 -11.51 15.73 -5.76
N THR A 322 -10.95 16.88 -5.37
CA THR A 322 -9.98 17.00 -4.29
C THR A 322 -10.65 16.82 -2.92
N LEU A 323 -11.75 17.53 -2.64
CA LEU A 323 -12.49 17.47 -1.38
C LEU A 323 -12.95 16.04 -1.02
N PHE A 324 -13.39 15.27 -2.00
CA PHE A 324 -13.85 13.89 -1.80
C PHE A 324 -12.79 12.84 -2.18
N SER A 325 -11.56 13.24 -2.54
CA SER A 325 -10.51 12.31 -2.98
C SER A 325 -10.14 11.25 -1.94
N ALA A 326 -10.40 11.49 -0.66
CA ALA A 326 -10.14 10.53 0.41
C ALA A 326 -11.22 9.45 0.56
N VAL A 327 -12.33 9.51 -0.19
CA VAL A 327 -13.38 8.48 -0.24
C VAL A 327 -13.50 7.92 -1.67
N TYR A 328 -12.96 6.73 -1.89
CA TYR A 328 -12.88 6.07 -3.21
C TYR A 328 -14.26 5.90 -3.88
N GLY A 329 -15.27 5.49 -3.10
CA GLY A 329 -16.64 5.28 -3.59
C GLY A 329 -17.39 6.56 -4.02
N ILE A 330 -16.84 7.76 -3.75
CA ILE A 330 -17.42 9.03 -4.19
C ILE A 330 -16.75 9.52 -5.48
N ILE A 331 -15.42 9.51 -5.56
CA ILE A 331 -14.65 9.87 -6.75
C ILE A 331 -13.79 8.65 -7.16
N PRO A 332 -14.38 7.65 -7.83
CA PRO A 332 -13.65 6.49 -8.29
C PRO A 332 -12.69 6.90 -9.41
N PRO A 333 -11.42 6.47 -9.38
CA PRO A 333 -10.45 6.76 -10.44
C PRO A 333 -10.88 6.21 -11.80
N SER A 334 -10.43 6.85 -12.87
CA SER A 334 -10.76 6.47 -14.24
C SER A 334 -10.23 5.09 -14.69
N ARG A 335 -9.06 4.64 -14.21
CA ARG A 335 -8.47 3.32 -14.53
C ARG A 335 -8.41 2.45 -13.27
N THR A 336 -9.30 1.47 -13.16
CA THR A 336 -9.38 0.53 -12.03
C THR A 336 -9.54 -0.90 -12.50
N TRP A 337 -9.05 -1.85 -11.70
CA TRP A 337 -9.09 -3.28 -11.98
C TRP A 337 -9.29 -4.06 -10.68
N ARG A 338 -10.26 -4.97 -10.64
CA ARG A 338 -10.51 -5.86 -9.49
C ARG A 338 -10.37 -7.31 -9.95
N PRO A 339 -9.18 -7.92 -9.81
CA PRO A 339 -8.94 -9.30 -10.22
C PRO A 339 -9.91 -10.28 -9.54
N LEU A 340 -10.20 -11.39 -10.21
CA LEU A 340 -11.04 -12.43 -9.63
C LEU A 340 -10.21 -13.38 -8.76
N ASP A 341 -10.82 -13.88 -7.68
CA ASP A 341 -10.29 -14.96 -6.86
C ASP A 341 -10.36 -16.32 -7.61
N SER A 342 -9.80 -17.37 -7.01
CA SER A 342 -9.81 -18.73 -7.58
C SER A 342 -11.22 -19.35 -7.72
N ARG A 343 -12.27 -18.68 -7.24
CA ARG A 343 -13.68 -19.07 -7.35
C ARG A 343 -14.46 -18.18 -8.33
N GLY A 344 -13.77 -17.30 -9.06
CA GLY A 344 -14.37 -16.37 -10.02
C GLY A 344 -15.11 -15.20 -9.37
N LYS A 345 -14.92 -14.94 -8.07
CA LYS A 345 -15.53 -13.79 -7.36
C LYS A 345 -14.56 -12.61 -7.35
N PRO A 346 -15.05 -11.35 -7.30
CA PRO A 346 -14.17 -10.19 -7.14
C PRO A 346 -13.28 -10.33 -5.90
N GLY A 347 -11.97 -10.18 -6.06
CA GLY A 347 -11.00 -10.28 -4.98
C GLY A 347 -11.12 -9.14 -3.96
N ASN A 348 -10.39 -9.29 -2.86
CA ASN A 348 -10.29 -8.27 -1.82
C ASN A 348 -9.40 -7.09 -2.21
N VAL A 349 -8.53 -7.23 -3.22
CA VAL A 349 -7.66 -6.15 -3.71
C VAL A 349 -8.20 -5.61 -5.02
N GLN A 350 -8.36 -4.29 -5.08
CA GLN A 350 -8.64 -3.53 -6.30
C GLN A 350 -7.46 -2.59 -6.57
N PHE A 351 -6.88 -2.71 -7.75
CA PHE A 351 -5.77 -1.86 -8.21
C PHE A 351 -6.31 -0.69 -9.02
N PHE A 352 -5.62 0.44 -8.99
CA PHE A 352 -5.90 1.60 -9.84
C PHE A 352 -4.68 2.48 -10.02
N LEU A 353 -4.71 3.34 -11.03
CA LEU A 353 -3.71 4.40 -11.19
C LEU A 353 -4.24 5.69 -10.57
N ALA A 354 -3.39 6.36 -9.78
CA ALA A 354 -3.72 7.66 -9.22
C ALA A 354 -3.69 8.74 -10.33
N GLU A 355 -4.66 9.65 -10.31
CA GLU A 355 -4.80 10.63 -11.38
C GLU A 355 -3.71 11.71 -11.32
N GLY A 356 -3.32 12.22 -12.49
CA GLY A 356 -2.33 13.30 -12.63
C GLY A 356 -0.89 12.92 -12.25
N GLY A 357 -0.56 11.64 -12.10
CA GLY A 357 0.77 11.20 -11.66
C GLY A 357 1.04 11.50 -10.18
N SER A 358 -0.01 11.63 -9.37
CA SER A 358 0.12 11.74 -7.91
C SER A 358 0.60 10.43 -7.27
N ASP A 359 1.22 10.54 -6.09
CA ASP A 359 1.72 9.39 -5.33
C ASP A 359 0.67 8.27 -5.19
N PRO A 360 1.10 6.99 -5.18
CA PRO A 360 0.22 5.87 -4.94
C PRO A 360 -0.56 6.02 -3.63
N LYS A 361 -1.86 5.73 -3.70
CA LYS A 361 -2.78 5.84 -2.57
C LYS A 361 -3.18 4.46 -2.06
N PHE A 362 -3.43 4.37 -0.76
CA PHE A 362 -3.95 3.17 -0.12
C PHE A 362 -5.29 3.47 0.54
N TYR A 363 -6.34 2.79 0.09
CA TYR A 363 -7.68 2.84 0.66
C TYR A 363 -7.99 1.49 1.34
N LEU A 364 -8.67 1.55 2.48
CA LEU A 364 -9.26 0.41 3.16
C LEU A 364 -10.77 0.59 3.15
N ARG A 365 -11.50 -0.25 2.41
CA ARG A 365 -12.97 -0.18 2.25
C ARG A 365 -13.43 1.22 1.84
N ASP A 366 -12.86 1.71 0.74
CA ASP A 366 -13.04 3.06 0.20
C ASP A 366 -12.50 4.21 1.06
N GLN A 367 -11.94 3.98 2.25
CA GLN A 367 -11.41 5.03 3.13
C GLN A 367 -9.90 5.20 2.95
N LEU A 368 -9.42 6.39 2.56
CA LEU A 368 -7.99 6.68 2.43
C LEU A 368 -7.28 6.55 3.79
N ILE A 369 -6.15 5.82 3.80
CA ILE A 369 -5.22 5.70 4.92
C ILE A 369 -3.90 6.39 4.51
N PRO A 370 -3.60 7.61 4.99
CA PRO A 370 -2.44 8.41 4.59
C PRO A 370 -1.11 7.65 4.62
N GLN A 371 -0.87 6.86 5.67
CA GLN A 371 0.33 6.05 5.86
C GLN A 371 -0.03 4.54 5.74
N GLY A 372 -0.86 4.20 4.74
CA GLY A 372 -1.17 2.83 4.38
C GLY A 372 -0.05 2.14 3.58
N ILE A 373 -0.24 0.86 3.27
CA ILE A 373 0.78 0.02 2.61
C ILE A 373 0.70 0.23 1.09
N ARG A 374 1.45 1.22 0.60
CA ARG A 374 1.48 1.65 -0.81
C ARG A 374 2.37 0.72 -1.66
N LEU A 375 2.10 0.67 -2.96
CA LEU A 375 3.07 0.18 -3.95
C LEU A 375 3.87 1.36 -4.53
N ASN A 376 4.68 1.12 -5.56
CA ASN A 376 5.60 2.12 -6.13
C ASN A 376 4.89 3.10 -7.08
N THR A 377 3.95 2.59 -7.87
CA THR A 377 3.19 3.31 -8.92
C THR A 377 1.70 3.02 -8.87
N LEU A 378 1.33 1.78 -8.51
CA LEU A 378 -0.05 1.34 -8.42
C LEU A 378 -0.65 1.64 -7.04
N SER A 379 -1.88 2.13 -7.07
CA SER A 379 -2.67 2.38 -5.87
C SER A 379 -3.59 1.19 -5.57
N ILE A 380 -3.95 1.02 -4.30
CA ILE A 380 -4.74 -0.11 -3.80
C ILE A 380 -5.98 0.39 -3.07
N ASN A 381 -7.12 -0.23 -3.34
CA ASN A 381 -8.29 -0.24 -2.46
C ASN A 381 -8.50 -1.68 -1.97
N TYR A 382 -8.34 -1.90 -0.66
CA TYR A 382 -8.42 -3.20 -0.02
C TYR A 382 -9.74 -3.35 0.75
N HIS A 383 -10.48 -4.41 0.44
CA HIS A 383 -11.82 -4.69 0.94
C HIS A 383 -11.86 -5.67 2.11
N GLY A 384 -10.72 -6.27 2.46
CA GLY A 384 -10.59 -7.22 3.56
C GLY A 384 -10.60 -6.58 4.95
N ASP A 385 -10.05 -7.29 5.93
CA ASP A 385 -9.85 -6.78 7.30
C ASP A 385 -8.40 -6.32 7.49
N LEU A 386 -8.22 -5.13 8.07
CA LEU A 386 -6.98 -4.61 8.65
C LEU A 386 -7.32 -3.92 9.97
N ASP A 387 -6.36 -3.88 10.90
CA ASP A 387 -6.43 -3.00 12.06
C ASP A 387 -5.63 -1.73 11.77
N LEU A 388 -6.06 -0.61 12.35
CA LEU A 388 -5.47 0.70 12.15
C LEU A 388 -5.06 1.32 13.49
N SER A 389 -4.23 2.37 13.44
CA SER A 389 -4.06 3.28 14.58
C SER A 389 -5.39 3.95 14.99
N SER A 390 -5.48 4.46 16.23
CA SER A 390 -6.68 5.16 16.74
C SER A 390 -7.09 6.38 15.91
N GLU A 391 -6.11 7.04 15.27
CA GLU A 391 -6.28 8.15 14.32
C GLU A 391 -6.57 7.71 12.88
N ARG A 392 -6.54 6.39 12.61
CA ARG A 392 -6.80 5.79 11.28
C ARG A 392 -5.85 6.27 10.18
N VAL A 393 -4.66 6.71 10.58
CA VAL A 393 -3.61 7.20 9.68
C VAL A 393 -2.65 6.10 9.21
N MET A 394 -2.45 5.05 10.03
CA MET A 394 -1.52 3.93 9.77
C MET A 394 -2.23 2.58 9.89
N VAL A 395 -1.70 1.57 9.20
CA VAL A 395 -2.05 0.15 9.37
C VAL A 395 -1.22 -0.47 10.51
N SER A 396 -1.84 -1.26 11.38
CA SER A 396 -1.17 -1.96 12.47
C SER A 396 -0.47 -3.24 12.01
N HIS A 397 0.75 -3.48 12.52
CA HIS A 397 1.55 -4.66 12.19
C HIS A 397 1.06 -5.90 12.93
N ASN A 398 0.24 -6.74 12.29
CA ASN A 398 -0.35 -7.92 12.91
C ASN A 398 -0.76 -9.04 11.93
N ARG A 399 -1.52 -10.04 12.41
CA ARG A 399 -1.99 -11.18 11.58
C ARG A 399 -2.85 -10.76 10.38
N LYS A 400 -3.64 -9.69 10.49
CA LYS A 400 -4.47 -9.18 9.38
C LYS A 400 -3.60 -8.56 8.27
N GLN A 401 -2.50 -7.90 8.62
CA GLN A 401 -1.51 -7.43 7.64
C GLN A 401 -0.91 -8.60 6.84
N LYS A 402 -0.62 -9.73 7.48
CA LYS A 402 -0.17 -10.96 6.78
C LYS A 402 -1.24 -11.52 5.84
N GLN A 403 -2.53 -11.45 6.21
CA GLN A 403 -3.62 -11.84 5.33
C GLN A 403 -3.73 -10.89 4.11
N TYR A 404 -3.60 -9.57 4.34
CA TYR A 404 -3.55 -8.58 3.25
C TYR A 404 -2.43 -8.90 2.24
N PHE A 405 -1.23 -9.25 2.70
CA PHE A 405 -0.14 -9.64 1.79
C PHE A 405 -0.44 -10.92 1.01
N ALA A 406 -1.10 -11.91 1.61
CA ALA A 406 -1.54 -13.12 0.90
C ALA A 406 -2.64 -12.84 -0.14
N ASP A 407 -3.60 -11.96 0.20
CA ASP A 407 -4.65 -11.50 -0.72
C ASP A 407 -4.06 -10.69 -1.88
N LEU A 408 -3.02 -9.89 -1.62
CA LEU A 408 -2.27 -9.12 -2.62
C LEU A 408 -1.43 -10.03 -3.54
N GLU A 409 -0.70 -11.01 -2.98
CA GLU A 409 0.01 -12.05 -3.75
C GLU A 409 -0.96 -12.77 -4.69
N ALA A 410 -2.11 -13.23 -4.17
CA ALA A 410 -3.12 -13.95 -4.95
C ALA A 410 -3.74 -13.06 -6.04
N SER A 411 -4.08 -11.81 -5.72
CA SER A 411 -4.71 -10.87 -6.67
C SER A 411 -3.75 -10.43 -7.78
N ALA A 412 -2.46 -10.21 -7.45
CA ALA A 412 -1.43 -9.88 -8.44
C ALA A 412 -1.10 -11.07 -9.36
N ASN A 413 -0.96 -12.29 -8.80
CA ASN A 413 -0.81 -13.52 -9.59
C ASN A 413 -2.01 -13.76 -10.52
N SER A 414 -3.24 -13.47 -10.06
CA SER A 414 -4.46 -13.55 -10.88
C SER A 414 -4.47 -12.50 -12.00
N ALA A 415 -4.15 -11.25 -11.67
CA ALA A 415 -4.07 -10.14 -12.62
C ALA A 415 -3.06 -10.37 -13.74
N LEU A 416 -1.84 -10.81 -13.40
CA LEU A 416 -0.76 -11.09 -14.36
C LEU A 416 -1.15 -12.15 -15.40
N ARG A 417 -2.10 -13.03 -15.09
CA ARG A 417 -2.64 -14.06 -15.99
C ARG A 417 -3.85 -13.62 -16.79
N THR A 418 -4.73 -12.81 -16.21
CA THR A 418 -6.11 -12.61 -16.70
C THR A 418 -6.42 -11.20 -17.18
N LEU A 419 -5.60 -10.20 -16.82
CA LEU A 419 -5.85 -8.79 -17.09
C LEU A 419 -4.60 -8.13 -17.72
N PRO A 420 -4.41 -8.24 -19.05
CA PRO A 420 -3.18 -7.79 -19.71
C PRO A 420 -2.78 -6.34 -19.42
N ASP A 421 -3.75 -5.41 -19.37
CA ASP A 421 -3.47 -4.00 -19.07
C ASP A 421 -2.89 -3.83 -17.65
N LEU A 422 -3.52 -4.44 -16.64
CA LEU A 422 -3.02 -4.42 -15.26
C LEU A 422 -1.71 -5.21 -15.13
N ALA A 423 -1.54 -6.29 -15.87
CA ALA A 423 -0.32 -7.10 -15.86
C ALA A 423 0.91 -6.26 -16.24
N VAL A 424 0.78 -5.37 -17.24
CA VAL A 424 1.86 -4.44 -17.61
C VAL A 424 2.11 -3.39 -16.53
N GLU A 425 1.07 -2.80 -15.92
CA GLU A 425 1.27 -1.83 -14.82
C GLU A 425 1.90 -2.51 -13.57
N LEU A 426 1.53 -3.76 -13.25
CA LEU A 426 2.15 -4.54 -12.17
C LEU A 426 3.62 -4.88 -12.48
N ALA A 427 3.94 -5.21 -13.73
CA ALA A 427 5.32 -5.45 -14.16
C ALA A 427 6.16 -4.16 -14.12
N LEU A 428 5.59 -3.00 -14.46
CA LEU A 428 6.24 -1.70 -14.28
C LEU A 428 6.53 -1.42 -12.79
N ASP A 429 5.55 -1.66 -11.92
CA ASP A 429 5.68 -1.47 -10.48
C ASP A 429 6.84 -2.32 -9.89
N ILE A 430 6.92 -3.60 -10.29
CA ILE A 430 7.98 -4.55 -9.91
C ILE A 430 9.35 -4.20 -10.51
N LEU A 431 9.40 -3.63 -11.72
CA LEU A 431 10.66 -3.26 -12.39
C LEU A 431 11.28 -1.97 -11.82
N GLY A 432 10.45 -1.03 -11.36
CA GLY A 432 10.91 0.23 -10.77
C GLY A 432 11.19 0.16 -9.26
N ASP A 433 11.07 -1.02 -8.64
CA ASP A 433 11.04 -1.20 -7.18
C ASP A 433 12.37 -1.72 -6.59
N ASP A 434 12.87 -0.96 -5.61
CA ASP A 434 14.11 -1.21 -4.85
C ASP A 434 13.85 -1.53 -3.36
N HIS A 435 12.60 -1.59 -2.90
CA HIS A 435 12.26 -1.66 -1.46
C HIS A 435 11.98 -3.08 -0.96
N SER A 436 11.99 -3.27 0.38
CA SER A 436 11.82 -4.59 1.00
C SER A 436 10.36 -5.06 1.07
N ASP A 437 9.43 -4.12 1.27
CA ASP A 437 8.04 -4.40 1.68
C ASP A 437 7.04 -4.20 0.52
N SER A 438 7.60 -4.20 -0.69
CA SER A 438 6.97 -3.93 -1.97
C SER A 438 6.30 -5.16 -2.60
N LEU A 439 5.59 -4.95 -3.71
CA LEU A 439 5.01 -6.03 -4.50
C LEU A 439 6.06 -7.08 -4.92
N ALA A 440 7.28 -6.67 -5.27
CA ALA A 440 8.34 -7.60 -5.66
C ALA A 440 8.88 -8.44 -4.48
N GLY A 441 8.66 -8.01 -3.22
CA GLY A 441 8.96 -8.80 -2.02
C GLY A 441 7.86 -9.80 -1.65
N ILE A 442 6.63 -9.52 -2.06
CA ILE A 442 5.42 -10.28 -1.71
C ILE A 442 5.10 -11.34 -2.77
N LEU A 443 5.34 -11.05 -4.04
CA LEU A 443 4.93 -11.90 -5.16
C LEU A 443 5.83 -13.15 -5.28
N ASN A 444 5.24 -14.33 -5.06
CA ASN A 444 5.92 -15.62 -5.24
C ASN A 444 5.15 -16.49 -6.26
N PRO A 445 5.48 -16.41 -7.56
CA PRO A 445 4.81 -17.22 -8.58
C PRO A 445 5.22 -18.69 -8.44
N LYS A 446 4.27 -19.54 -8.01
CA LYS A 446 4.48 -20.98 -7.72
C LYS A 446 4.24 -21.91 -8.91
N ASP A 447 3.87 -21.36 -10.06
CA ASP A 447 3.26 -22.10 -11.16
C ASP A 447 3.74 -21.56 -12.51
N ALA A 448 4.45 -22.42 -13.23
CA ALA A 448 5.05 -22.13 -14.52
C ALA A 448 4.06 -22.18 -15.70
N SER A 449 2.78 -22.54 -15.48
CA SER A 449 1.78 -22.51 -16.56
C SER A 449 1.54 -21.10 -17.09
N ALA A 450 1.83 -20.06 -16.28
CA ALA A 450 1.65 -18.65 -16.59
C ALA A 450 2.89 -17.97 -17.23
N ALA A 451 3.88 -18.76 -17.65
CA ALA A 451 5.16 -18.24 -18.14
C ALA A 451 5.02 -17.30 -19.36
N ALA A 452 4.03 -17.54 -20.22
CA ALA A 452 3.81 -16.74 -21.42
C ALA A 452 3.23 -15.35 -21.10
N GLU A 453 2.26 -15.30 -20.19
CA GLU A 453 1.59 -14.10 -19.72
C GLU A 453 2.55 -13.19 -18.94
N TYR A 454 3.36 -13.77 -18.05
CA TYR A 454 4.43 -13.03 -17.37
C TYR A 454 5.45 -12.47 -18.35
N ARG A 455 5.90 -13.26 -19.33
CA ARG A 455 6.84 -12.78 -20.37
C ARG A 455 6.25 -11.61 -21.14
N ALA A 456 5.01 -11.72 -21.63
CA ALA A 456 4.34 -10.66 -22.37
C ALA A 456 4.18 -9.37 -21.56
N ALA A 457 3.80 -9.49 -20.28
CA ALA A 457 3.66 -8.35 -19.37
C ALA A 457 5.00 -7.62 -19.12
N PHE A 458 6.06 -8.38 -18.85
CA PHE A 458 7.39 -7.80 -18.60
C PHE A 458 8.08 -7.30 -19.87
N ASP A 459 7.94 -7.96 -21.02
CA ASP A 459 8.43 -7.43 -22.30
C ASP A 459 7.80 -6.06 -22.62
N ALA A 460 6.48 -5.94 -22.45
CA ALA A 460 5.77 -4.67 -22.64
C ALA A 460 6.17 -3.59 -21.62
N ALA A 461 6.39 -3.97 -20.34
CA ALA A 461 6.85 -3.05 -19.31
C ALA A 461 8.30 -2.57 -19.55
N MET A 462 9.23 -3.48 -19.87
CA MET A 462 10.61 -3.13 -20.22
C MET A 462 10.68 -2.22 -21.45
N LEU A 463 9.82 -2.44 -22.46
CA LEU A 463 9.70 -1.55 -23.63
C LEU A 463 9.18 -0.14 -23.29
N ARG A 464 8.31 0.00 -22.28
CA ARG A 464 7.85 1.31 -21.78
C ARG A 464 8.92 2.05 -20.96
N VAL A 465 9.77 1.33 -20.23
CA VAL A 465 10.87 1.90 -19.42
C VAL A 465 12.12 2.20 -20.27
N CYS A 466 12.36 1.44 -21.33
CA CYS A 466 13.47 1.72 -22.25
C CYS A 466 13.32 3.13 -22.87
N PRO A 467 14.40 3.95 -22.87
CA PRO A 467 14.41 5.21 -23.61
C PRO A 467 14.08 5.01 -25.09
N PRO A 468 13.56 6.04 -25.79
CA PRO A 468 13.25 6.01 -27.22
C PRO A 468 14.51 6.06 -28.10
N GLU A 469 15.49 5.22 -27.81
CA GLU A 469 16.49 4.81 -28.80
C GLU A 469 15.76 4.13 -29.98
N PRO A 470 16.27 4.25 -31.22
CA PRO A 470 15.74 3.45 -32.33
C PRO A 470 15.76 1.98 -31.91
N PRO A 471 14.64 1.24 -32.06
CA PRO A 471 14.54 -0.11 -31.53
C PRO A 471 15.63 -0.97 -32.15
N SER A 472 16.56 -1.45 -31.32
CA SER A 472 17.39 -2.57 -31.71
C SER A 472 16.45 -3.69 -32.09
N SER A 473 16.61 -4.27 -33.30
CA SER A 473 15.82 -5.42 -33.75
C SER A 473 15.99 -6.66 -32.85
N LEU A 474 16.92 -6.60 -31.89
CA LEU A 474 17.12 -7.60 -30.85
C LEU A 474 16.08 -7.44 -29.73
N PRO A 475 15.38 -8.52 -29.33
CA PRO A 475 14.48 -8.50 -28.18
C PRO A 475 15.23 -8.18 -26.88
N LEU A 476 14.52 -7.58 -25.92
CA LEU A 476 15.04 -7.34 -24.57
C LEU A 476 15.18 -8.66 -23.81
N TYR A 477 16.14 -8.72 -22.88
CA TYR A 477 16.30 -9.85 -21.97
C TYR A 477 16.63 -9.33 -20.55
N PRO A 478 15.88 -9.74 -19.51
CA PRO A 478 16.07 -9.28 -18.13
C PRO A 478 17.31 -9.92 -17.49
N CYS A 479 18.29 -9.09 -17.12
CA CYS A 479 19.54 -9.48 -16.47
C CYS A 479 19.49 -9.19 -14.97
N GLY A 480 19.59 -10.22 -14.13
CA GLY A 480 19.76 -10.04 -12.70
C GLY A 480 21.23 -9.88 -12.28
N PRO A 481 21.49 -9.63 -10.98
CA PRO A 481 22.84 -9.57 -10.44
C PRO A 481 23.61 -10.87 -10.69
N GLY A 482 24.75 -10.77 -11.38
CA GLY A 482 25.61 -11.90 -11.74
C GLY A 482 25.39 -12.47 -13.15
N ASP A 483 24.37 -12.03 -13.89
CA ASP A 483 24.19 -12.44 -15.29
C ASP A 483 25.24 -11.81 -16.21
N SER A 484 25.70 -12.59 -17.19
CA SER A 484 26.68 -12.11 -18.16
C SER A 484 26.01 -11.31 -19.26
N HIS A 485 25.97 -9.99 -19.13
CA HIS A 485 25.50 -9.06 -20.17
C HIS A 485 26.17 -9.30 -21.53
N ARG A 486 27.43 -9.76 -21.53
CA ARG A 486 28.15 -10.16 -22.74
C ARG A 486 27.52 -11.39 -23.39
N LEU A 487 27.19 -12.43 -22.62
CA LEU A 487 26.55 -13.64 -23.13
C LEU A 487 25.15 -13.33 -23.70
N VAL A 488 24.38 -12.48 -23.02
CA VAL A 488 23.07 -12.00 -23.49
C VAL A 488 23.18 -11.35 -24.88
N LYS A 489 24.15 -10.44 -25.06
CA LYS A 489 24.44 -9.83 -26.37
C LYS A 489 24.92 -10.84 -27.41
N GLU A 490 25.81 -11.76 -27.04
CA GLU A 490 26.29 -12.82 -27.95
C GLU A 490 25.16 -13.73 -28.44
N LEU A 491 24.11 -13.93 -27.64
CA LEU A 491 22.92 -14.73 -27.96
C LEU A 491 21.86 -13.99 -28.79
N GLY A 492 22.05 -12.70 -29.08
CA GLY A 492 21.14 -11.92 -29.91
C GLY A 492 20.05 -11.17 -29.14
N PHE A 493 20.27 -10.87 -27.86
CA PHE A 493 19.36 -10.09 -27.02
C PHE A 493 19.99 -8.75 -26.59
N LYS A 494 19.16 -7.72 -26.37
CA LYS A 494 19.58 -6.48 -25.69
C LYS A 494 19.40 -6.67 -24.17
N PRO A 495 20.48 -6.66 -23.36
CA PRO A 495 20.36 -6.84 -21.92
C PRO A 495 19.65 -5.65 -21.27
N PHE A 496 18.65 -5.95 -20.44
CA PHE A 496 17.90 -4.99 -19.63
C PHE A 496 18.18 -5.29 -18.15
N PRO A 497 18.82 -4.41 -17.36
CA PRO A 497 19.10 -4.68 -15.96
C PRO A 497 17.81 -4.70 -15.13
N VAL A 498 17.64 -5.69 -14.26
CA VAL A 498 16.50 -5.80 -13.34
C VAL A 498 16.96 -6.04 -11.90
N SER A 499 16.13 -5.66 -10.92
CA SER A 499 16.41 -5.94 -9.51
C SER A 499 16.49 -7.45 -9.25
N HIS A 500 17.19 -7.86 -8.18
CA HIS A 500 17.29 -9.27 -7.79
C HIS A 500 15.91 -9.93 -7.61
N ARG A 501 14.93 -9.16 -7.10
CA ARG A 501 13.56 -9.60 -6.83
C ARG A 501 12.77 -9.79 -8.12
N ALA A 502 12.80 -8.82 -9.03
CA ALA A 502 12.22 -8.95 -10.36
C ALA A 502 12.80 -10.16 -11.10
N HIS A 503 14.12 -10.37 -11.06
CA HIS A 503 14.75 -11.55 -11.66
C HIS A 503 14.29 -12.87 -11.01
N ALA A 504 14.13 -12.91 -9.68
CA ALA A 504 13.63 -14.09 -8.98
C ALA A 504 12.19 -14.43 -9.37
N ILE A 505 11.30 -13.44 -9.47
CA ILE A 505 9.91 -13.59 -9.94
C ILE A 505 9.86 -14.14 -11.38
N LEU A 506 10.65 -13.56 -12.28
CA LEU A 506 10.73 -13.95 -13.69
C LEU A 506 11.27 -15.37 -13.91
N ARG A 507 12.15 -15.83 -13.00
CA ARG A 507 12.68 -17.19 -12.99
C ARG A 507 11.70 -18.20 -12.38
N ALA A 508 11.06 -17.85 -11.26
CA ALA A 508 10.10 -18.72 -10.57
C ALA A 508 8.80 -18.93 -11.35
N SER A 509 8.34 -17.90 -12.08
CA SER A 509 7.22 -18.00 -13.03
C SER A 509 7.54 -18.78 -14.31
N GLY A 510 8.81 -19.16 -14.55
CA GLY A 510 9.26 -19.76 -15.80
C GLY A 510 9.26 -18.82 -17.01
N ALA A 511 8.91 -17.54 -16.82
CA ALA A 511 8.81 -16.54 -17.88
C ALA A 511 10.13 -16.36 -18.63
N TYR A 512 11.26 -16.40 -17.93
CA TYR A 512 12.59 -16.46 -18.54
C TYR A 512 13.41 -17.59 -17.92
N THR A 513 13.83 -18.54 -18.75
CA THR A 513 14.91 -19.47 -18.41
C THR A 513 16.19 -18.70 -18.18
N THR A 514 17.09 -19.17 -17.30
CA THR A 514 18.38 -18.49 -17.12
C THR A 514 19.13 -18.39 -18.45
N ILE A 515 19.91 -17.33 -18.65
CA ILE A 515 20.66 -17.14 -19.89
C ILE A 515 21.65 -18.28 -20.15
N ILE A 516 22.15 -18.91 -19.08
CA ILE A 516 23.03 -20.09 -19.15
C ILE A 516 22.24 -21.32 -19.61
N ASP A 517 21.00 -21.52 -19.17
CA ASP A 517 20.17 -22.66 -19.56
C ASP A 517 19.62 -22.51 -20.99
N HIS A 518 19.30 -21.28 -21.41
CA HIS A 518 19.02 -20.98 -22.80
C HIS A 518 20.24 -21.28 -23.70
N ALA A 519 21.43 -20.83 -23.30
CA ALA A 519 22.69 -21.12 -23.98
C ALA A 519 23.03 -22.63 -24.00
N ARG A 520 22.69 -23.37 -22.94
CA ARG A 520 22.80 -24.85 -22.88
C ARG A 520 21.91 -25.52 -23.91
N SER A 521 20.64 -25.12 -23.96
CA SER A 521 19.67 -25.65 -24.94
C SER A 521 20.13 -25.39 -26.37
N LEU A 522 20.63 -24.17 -26.66
CA LEU A 522 21.19 -23.84 -27.98
C LEU A 522 22.46 -24.64 -28.34
N LEU A 523 23.32 -24.96 -27.37
CA LEU A 523 24.47 -25.85 -27.61
C LEU A 523 24.02 -27.27 -27.97
N LEU A 524 23.06 -27.83 -27.21
CA LEU A 524 22.53 -29.18 -27.44
C LEU A 524 21.78 -29.27 -28.78
N ALA A 525 20.99 -28.24 -29.12
CA ALA A 525 20.26 -28.14 -30.38
C ALA A 525 21.16 -27.81 -31.60
N SER A 526 22.39 -27.33 -31.38
CA SER A 526 23.30 -27.01 -32.49
C SER A 526 23.68 -28.27 -33.30
N PRO A 527 23.88 -28.15 -34.62
CA PRO A 527 24.30 -29.28 -35.45
C PRO A 527 25.64 -29.86 -34.98
N VAL A 528 25.78 -31.19 -35.02
CA VAL A 528 27.05 -31.88 -34.77
C VAL A 528 28.06 -31.48 -35.85
N ALA A 529 29.29 -31.20 -35.43
CA ALA A 529 30.42 -31.00 -36.33
C ALA A 529 30.93 -32.36 -36.81
N LEU A 530 30.71 -32.68 -38.10
CA LEU A 530 31.02 -33.98 -38.68
C LEU A 530 32.53 -34.29 -38.78
N LYS A 531 33.37 -33.26 -38.81
CA LYS A 531 34.83 -33.36 -38.79
C LYS A 531 35.36 -32.28 -37.85
N VAL A 532 36.05 -32.72 -36.80
CA VAL A 532 36.86 -31.88 -35.91
C VAL A 532 38.09 -32.71 -35.57
N GLU A 533 39.26 -32.23 -35.99
CA GLU A 533 40.56 -32.86 -35.74
C GLU A 533 40.75 -33.05 -34.23
N GLY A 534 41.21 -34.24 -33.81
CA GLY A 534 41.36 -34.59 -32.40
C GLY A 534 40.10 -35.00 -31.65
N LEU A 535 38.90 -35.00 -32.25
CA LEU A 535 37.67 -35.47 -31.58
C LEU A 535 37.78 -36.92 -31.06
N ASP A 536 38.41 -37.81 -31.83
CA ASP A 536 38.56 -39.21 -31.41
C ASP A 536 39.61 -39.37 -30.29
N ARG A 537 40.62 -38.49 -30.23
CA ARG A 537 41.52 -38.38 -29.08
C ARG A 537 40.77 -37.89 -27.83
N LEU A 538 39.93 -36.86 -27.97
CA LEU A 538 39.06 -36.35 -26.89
C LEU A 538 38.13 -37.46 -26.36
N ARG A 539 37.54 -38.26 -27.25
CA ARG A 539 36.71 -39.43 -26.91
C ARG A 539 37.49 -40.48 -26.12
N ALA A 540 38.71 -40.80 -26.54
CA ALA A 540 39.58 -41.75 -25.85
C ALA A 540 39.89 -41.26 -24.41
N VAL A 541 40.34 -40.00 -24.24
CA VAL A 541 40.60 -39.42 -22.92
C VAL A 541 39.36 -39.49 -22.02
N LEU A 542 38.19 -39.09 -22.53
CA LEU A 542 36.96 -39.10 -21.74
C LEU A 542 36.51 -40.52 -21.36
N LYS A 543 36.61 -41.49 -22.28
CA LYS A 543 36.30 -42.91 -22.02
C LYS A 543 37.12 -43.48 -20.85
N MET A 544 38.39 -43.09 -20.71
CA MET A 544 39.28 -43.56 -19.63
C MET A 544 39.08 -42.84 -18.29
N THR A 545 38.44 -41.68 -18.29
CA THR A 545 38.41 -40.75 -17.14
C THR A 545 37.04 -40.66 -16.47
N LEU A 546 36.08 -41.41 -17.01
CA LEU A 546 34.71 -41.57 -16.52
C LEU A 546 34.55 -43.00 -15.98
N ASP A 547 34.01 -43.12 -14.78
CA ASP A 547 33.79 -44.41 -14.13
C ASP A 547 32.85 -45.30 -14.96
N ALA A 548 33.05 -46.62 -14.89
CA ALA A 548 32.28 -47.60 -15.66
C ALA A 548 30.74 -47.52 -15.46
N GLN A 549 30.28 -46.94 -14.34
CA GLN A 549 28.85 -46.72 -14.07
C GLN A 549 28.25 -45.52 -14.84
N ASP A 550 29.08 -44.53 -15.20
CA ASP A 550 28.68 -43.39 -16.05
C ASP A 550 29.25 -43.52 -17.48
N ALA A 551 29.57 -44.76 -17.91
CA ALA A 551 30.21 -45.04 -19.18
C ALA A 551 29.41 -44.49 -20.37
N ILE A 552 29.94 -43.42 -20.97
CA ILE A 552 29.40 -42.81 -22.18
C ILE A 552 29.88 -43.62 -23.38
N LYS A 553 28.95 -43.92 -24.29
CA LYS A 553 29.31 -44.39 -25.63
C LYS A 553 30.09 -43.28 -26.35
N PRO A 554 31.26 -43.55 -26.98
CA PRO A 554 32.06 -42.51 -27.65
C PRO A 554 31.27 -41.63 -28.64
N GLU A 555 30.24 -42.20 -29.27
CA GLU A 555 29.35 -41.53 -30.22
C GLU A 555 28.48 -40.43 -29.56
N ALA A 556 28.18 -40.56 -28.27
CA ALA A 556 27.44 -39.56 -27.49
C ALA A 556 28.32 -38.44 -26.94
N ILE A 557 29.65 -38.50 -27.16
CA ILE A 557 30.54 -37.35 -27.04
C ILE A 557 30.55 -36.63 -28.39
N THR A 558 30.05 -35.39 -28.41
CA THR A 558 29.84 -34.61 -29.64
C THR A 558 30.42 -33.20 -29.53
N ILE A 559 31.08 -32.73 -30.59
CA ILE A 559 31.36 -31.30 -30.77
C ILE A 559 30.26 -30.71 -31.65
N ARG A 560 29.75 -29.54 -31.26
CA ARG A 560 28.58 -28.89 -31.85
C ARG A 560 29.01 -27.58 -32.53
N LYS A 561 28.33 -27.16 -33.59
CA LYS A 561 28.58 -25.89 -34.32
C LYS A 561 28.09 -24.64 -33.56
N TYR A 562 28.43 -24.58 -32.28
CA TYR A 562 28.08 -23.49 -31.36
C TYR A 562 29.29 -22.58 -31.14
N THR A 563 29.13 -21.29 -31.44
CA THR A 563 30.23 -20.31 -31.52
C THR A 563 30.23 -19.26 -30.40
N LYS A 564 29.32 -19.36 -29.43
CA LYS A 564 29.19 -18.38 -28.33
C LYS A 564 30.16 -18.74 -27.19
N THR A 565 30.55 -17.75 -26.39
CA THR A 565 31.62 -17.96 -25.38
C THR A 565 31.25 -18.93 -24.26
N ARG A 566 29.96 -19.09 -23.95
CA ARG A 566 29.46 -20.00 -22.90
C ARG A 566 28.11 -20.62 -23.30
N PRO A 567 27.76 -21.80 -22.77
CA PRO A 567 28.67 -22.77 -22.14
C PRO A 567 29.64 -23.37 -23.18
N THR A 568 30.85 -23.73 -22.75
CA THR A 568 31.82 -24.45 -23.59
C THR A 568 31.60 -25.97 -23.59
N VAL A 569 30.95 -26.49 -22.55
CA VAL A 569 30.57 -27.89 -22.42
C VAL A 569 29.25 -28.00 -21.66
N VAL A 570 28.41 -28.94 -22.09
CA VAL A 570 27.14 -29.29 -21.46
C VAL A 570 27.02 -30.78 -21.36
N TRP A 571 26.63 -31.20 -20.17
CA TRP A 571 26.24 -32.57 -19.89
C TRP A 571 24.71 -32.66 -19.92
N ASP A 572 24.18 -33.52 -20.79
CA ASP A 572 22.77 -33.90 -20.82
C ASP A 572 22.61 -35.29 -20.17
N HIS A 573 22.04 -35.31 -18.96
CA HIS A 573 21.81 -36.56 -18.21
C HIS A 573 20.71 -37.43 -18.83
N GLU A 574 19.73 -36.82 -19.51
CA GLU A 574 18.56 -37.53 -20.05
C GLU A 574 18.94 -38.25 -21.34
N GLN A 575 19.63 -37.56 -22.24
CA GLN A 575 20.14 -38.13 -23.49
C GLN A 575 21.46 -38.90 -23.31
N ARG A 576 22.11 -38.78 -22.13
CA ARG A 576 23.48 -39.26 -21.85
C ARG A 576 24.50 -38.74 -22.87
N VAL A 577 24.35 -37.47 -23.27
CA VAL A 577 25.18 -36.79 -24.27
C VAL A 577 26.11 -35.79 -23.59
N LEU A 578 27.39 -35.84 -23.95
CA LEU A 578 28.37 -34.83 -23.59
C LEU A 578 28.67 -33.95 -24.81
N ALA A 579 28.11 -32.74 -24.79
CA ALA A 579 28.19 -31.78 -25.89
C ALA A 579 29.24 -30.70 -25.59
N PHE A 580 30.19 -30.54 -26.50
CA PHE A 580 31.19 -29.47 -26.49
C PHE A 580 30.86 -28.41 -27.52
N ALA A 581 31.10 -27.14 -27.18
CA ALA A 581 31.09 -26.03 -28.13
C ALA A 581 32.22 -26.19 -29.15
N MET A 582 32.11 -25.49 -30.29
CA MET A 582 33.18 -25.48 -31.29
C MET A 582 34.44 -24.87 -30.65
N PRO A 583 35.59 -25.58 -30.62
CA PRO A 583 36.81 -25.02 -30.06
C PRO A 583 37.26 -23.78 -30.84
N THR A 584 37.81 -22.81 -30.12
CA THR A 584 38.56 -21.73 -30.75
C THR A 584 39.86 -22.29 -31.29
N LEU A 585 40.11 -22.13 -32.59
CA LEU A 585 41.38 -22.49 -33.24
C LEU A 585 42.56 -21.88 -32.48
N CYS A 586 43.67 -22.62 -32.44
CA CYS A 586 44.90 -22.11 -31.86
C CYS A 586 45.33 -20.82 -32.59
N LYS A 587 45.75 -19.81 -31.82
CA LYS A 587 46.26 -18.54 -32.37
C LYS A 587 47.78 -18.44 -32.33
N ASP A 588 48.45 -19.38 -31.68
CA ASP A 588 49.90 -19.43 -31.65
C ASP A 588 50.41 -20.09 -32.93
N LEU A 589 51.06 -19.29 -33.78
CA LEU A 589 51.61 -19.74 -35.05
C LEU A 589 52.72 -20.80 -34.85
N LYS A 590 53.38 -20.84 -33.69
CA LYS A 590 54.38 -21.89 -33.39
C LYS A 590 53.72 -23.25 -33.26
N HIS A 591 52.64 -23.36 -32.48
CA HIS A 591 51.91 -24.62 -32.33
C HIS A 591 51.22 -25.13 -33.60
N ILE A 592 51.10 -24.28 -34.65
CA ILE A 592 50.62 -24.68 -35.98
C ILE A 592 51.79 -25.08 -36.89
N ALA A 593 52.93 -24.40 -36.77
CA ALA A 593 54.14 -24.68 -37.56
C ALA A 593 54.93 -25.91 -37.07
N ASP A 594 54.89 -26.20 -35.76
CA ASP A 594 55.61 -27.32 -35.12
C ASP A 594 54.83 -28.65 -35.19
N SER A 595 53.59 -28.64 -35.71
CA SER A 595 52.82 -29.86 -35.99
C SER A 595 52.99 -30.27 -37.45
N ASP A 596 53.61 -31.42 -37.72
CA ASP A 596 53.90 -31.93 -39.08
C ASP A 596 52.64 -32.07 -39.99
N GLU A 597 51.45 -32.20 -39.39
CA GLU A 597 50.16 -32.31 -40.08
C GLU A 597 49.32 -31.01 -40.04
N GLY A 598 49.81 -29.95 -39.38
CA GLY A 598 49.06 -28.71 -39.11
C GLY A 598 48.00 -28.82 -37.99
N GLU A 599 47.83 -30.00 -37.40
CA GLU A 599 46.82 -30.27 -36.37
C GLU A 599 47.28 -29.83 -34.96
N CYS A 600 46.66 -28.76 -34.43
CA CYS A 600 46.98 -28.24 -33.09
C CYS A 600 45.90 -28.58 -32.05
N PHE A 601 46.22 -29.47 -31.09
CA PHE A 601 45.28 -29.94 -30.06
C PHE A 601 45.21 -29.09 -28.78
N CYS A 602 45.83 -27.90 -28.73
CA CYS A 602 45.83 -27.04 -27.52
C CYS A 602 44.42 -26.68 -27.01
N TRP A 603 43.41 -26.76 -27.87
CA TRP A 603 41.99 -26.55 -27.50
C TRP A 603 41.41 -27.66 -26.62
N MET A 604 41.97 -28.88 -26.62
CA MET A 604 41.45 -29.99 -25.82
C MET A 604 41.58 -29.72 -24.31
N ILE A 605 42.68 -29.10 -23.87
CA ILE A 605 42.94 -28.83 -22.45
C ILE A 605 41.80 -28.00 -21.82
N PRO A 606 41.45 -26.79 -22.32
CA PRO A 606 40.30 -26.03 -21.82
C PRO A 606 38.97 -26.80 -21.83
N MET A 607 38.75 -27.68 -22.80
CA MET A 607 37.53 -28.48 -22.90
C MET A 607 37.47 -29.59 -21.85
N LEU A 608 38.57 -30.33 -21.65
CA LEU A 608 38.71 -31.35 -20.61
C LEU A 608 38.58 -30.73 -19.21
N GLU A 609 39.23 -29.59 -18.95
CA GLU A 609 39.05 -28.84 -17.70
C GLU A 609 37.61 -28.35 -17.50
N ALA A 610 36.93 -27.92 -18.57
CA ALA A 610 35.53 -27.52 -18.49
C ALA A 610 34.64 -28.72 -18.18
N ALA A 611 34.89 -29.87 -18.80
CA ALA A 611 34.16 -31.11 -18.55
C ALA A 611 34.34 -31.57 -17.10
N ALA A 612 35.59 -31.61 -16.60
CA ALA A 612 35.89 -31.97 -15.22
C ALA A 612 35.25 -31.03 -14.19
N ARG A 613 35.20 -29.72 -14.47
CA ARG A 613 34.47 -28.75 -13.62
C ARG A 613 32.95 -28.93 -13.63
N LYS A 614 32.38 -29.54 -14.67
CA LYS A 614 30.93 -29.79 -14.78
C LYS A 614 30.52 -31.18 -14.30
N HIS A 615 31.38 -32.19 -14.44
CA HIS A 615 31.12 -33.56 -14.05
C HIS A 615 32.02 -33.95 -12.87
N LYS A 616 31.51 -33.78 -11.63
CA LYS A 616 32.26 -33.93 -10.36
C LYS A 616 32.99 -35.27 -10.18
N LYS A 617 32.61 -36.31 -10.93
CA LYS A 617 33.22 -37.64 -10.88
C LYS A 617 34.42 -37.82 -11.83
N ILE A 618 34.70 -36.88 -12.74
CA ILE A 618 35.91 -36.96 -13.58
C ILE A 618 37.13 -36.81 -12.67
N ASN A 619 37.91 -37.90 -12.54
CA ASN A 619 39.15 -37.89 -11.78
C ASN A 619 40.19 -37.04 -12.51
N THR A 620 40.49 -35.85 -11.97
CA THR A 620 41.40 -34.88 -12.59
C THR A 620 42.83 -35.41 -12.75
N LYS A 621 43.31 -36.32 -11.89
CA LYS A 621 44.62 -36.95 -12.07
C LYS A 621 44.63 -37.89 -13.28
N LYS A 622 43.63 -38.77 -13.39
CA LYS A 622 43.44 -39.63 -14.58
C LYS A 622 43.28 -38.78 -15.85
N LEU A 623 42.56 -37.66 -15.76
CA LEU A 623 42.35 -36.72 -16.87
C LEU A 623 43.66 -36.15 -17.43
N TRP A 624 44.53 -35.65 -16.56
CA TRP A 624 45.83 -35.10 -16.99
C TRP A 624 46.78 -36.17 -17.52
N HIS A 625 46.77 -37.37 -16.95
CA HIS A 625 47.56 -38.50 -17.43
C HIS A 625 47.09 -38.99 -18.81
N ALA A 626 45.80 -39.29 -18.99
CA ALA A 626 45.22 -39.70 -20.27
C ALA A 626 45.39 -38.62 -21.36
N HIS A 627 45.29 -37.34 -20.98
CA HIS A 627 45.61 -36.23 -21.88
C HIS A 627 47.08 -36.24 -22.33
N ALA A 628 48.03 -36.42 -21.41
CA ALA A 628 49.46 -36.45 -21.73
C ALA A 628 49.80 -37.59 -22.71
N LEU A 629 49.18 -38.77 -22.55
CA LEU A 629 49.32 -39.90 -23.47
C LEU A 629 48.71 -39.60 -24.85
N CYS A 630 47.51 -39.00 -24.91
CA CYS A 630 46.88 -38.60 -26.17
C CYS A 630 47.65 -37.50 -26.96
N VAL A 631 48.39 -36.63 -26.26
CA VAL A 631 49.26 -35.62 -26.91
C VAL A 631 50.53 -36.26 -27.48
N ARG A 632 51.10 -37.28 -26.81
CA ARG A 632 52.28 -38.01 -27.30
C ARG A 632 52.02 -38.92 -28.49
N GLY A 633 50.75 -39.22 -28.79
CA GLY A 633 50.36 -40.14 -29.86
C GLY A 633 50.36 -41.62 -29.43
N ASP A 634 50.69 -41.93 -28.18
CA ASP A 634 50.75 -43.28 -27.59
C ASP A 634 49.36 -43.89 -27.32
N LEU A 635 48.41 -43.70 -28.26
CA LEU A 635 47.03 -44.21 -28.16
C LEU A 635 46.98 -45.74 -27.96
N ALA A 636 47.97 -46.47 -28.46
CA ALA A 636 48.07 -47.92 -28.33
C ALA A 636 48.45 -48.41 -26.92
N ASN A 637 49.09 -47.56 -26.10
CA ASN A 637 49.47 -47.91 -24.72
C ASN A 637 48.38 -47.54 -23.68
N LEU A 638 47.34 -46.79 -24.08
CA LEU A 638 46.28 -46.29 -23.18
C LEU A 638 45.58 -47.42 -22.41
N ASP A 639 45.16 -48.48 -23.07
CA ASP A 639 44.44 -49.59 -22.43
C ASP A 639 45.35 -50.43 -21.50
N ALA A 640 46.68 -50.38 -21.70
CA ALA A 640 47.66 -51.07 -20.86
C ALA A 640 48.02 -50.26 -19.60
N GLU A 641 48.37 -48.98 -19.74
CA GLU A 641 48.73 -48.12 -18.60
C GLU A 641 47.52 -47.81 -17.69
N SER A 642 46.30 -47.76 -18.23
CA SER A 642 45.09 -47.59 -17.42
C SER A 642 44.87 -48.72 -16.41
N GLN A 643 45.26 -49.95 -16.73
CA GLN A 643 45.17 -51.08 -15.80
C GLN A 643 46.24 -51.00 -14.71
N GLN A 644 47.44 -50.51 -15.06
CA GLN A 644 48.53 -50.28 -14.11
C GLN A 644 48.15 -49.24 -13.05
N MET A 645 47.54 -48.11 -13.47
CA MET A 645 47.18 -47.00 -12.58
C MET A 645 46.12 -47.34 -11.52
N ASP A 646 45.18 -48.24 -11.82
CA ASP A 646 44.16 -48.67 -10.86
C ASP A 646 44.75 -49.66 -9.83
N VAL A 647 45.69 -50.52 -10.24
CA VAL A 647 46.45 -51.40 -9.32
C VAL A 647 47.32 -50.59 -8.35
N ASP A 648 47.99 -49.53 -8.82
CA ASP A 648 48.80 -48.66 -7.96
C ASP A 648 47.96 -47.86 -6.94
N GLN A 649 46.68 -47.56 -7.22
CA GLN A 649 45.81 -46.91 -6.25
C GLN A 649 45.29 -47.86 -5.16
N GLU A 650 45.05 -49.15 -5.44
CA GLU A 650 44.64 -50.13 -4.43
C GLU A 650 45.80 -50.58 -3.53
N THR A 651 47.05 -50.53 -4.00
CA THR A 651 48.23 -50.98 -3.23
C THR A 651 48.70 -49.99 -2.16
N HIS A 652 48.28 -48.73 -2.17
CA HIS A 652 48.65 -47.73 -1.15
C HIS A 652 47.76 -47.74 0.10
N THR A 653 47.68 -48.89 0.77
CA THR A 653 47.23 -48.98 2.18
C THR A 653 48.47 -49.04 3.09
N PRO A 654 48.81 -48.00 3.88
CA PRO A 654 50.04 -48.00 4.66
C PRO A 654 49.90 -48.83 5.95
N ALA A 655 50.40 -50.06 5.91
CA ALA A 655 50.51 -50.94 7.06
C ALA A 655 51.97 -51.10 7.52
N GLN A 656 52.46 -50.16 8.34
CA GLN A 656 53.54 -50.35 9.31
C GLN A 656 53.69 -49.05 10.15
N ALA A 657 54.03 -49.00 11.43
CA ALA A 657 53.84 -49.84 12.63
C ALA A 657 54.92 -49.41 13.65
N VAL A 658 54.52 -49.20 14.90
CA VAL A 658 55.36 -49.33 16.11
C VAL A 658 56.51 -48.32 16.31
N LEU A 659 56.32 -47.39 17.26
CA LEU A 659 57.06 -47.39 18.53
C LEU A 659 56.44 -46.45 19.60
N SER A 660 56.58 -46.86 20.86
CA SER A 660 56.40 -46.09 22.12
C SER A 660 54.98 -45.89 22.70
N ALA A 661 54.79 -46.48 23.90
CA ALA A 661 53.67 -46.30 24.84
C ALA A 661 53.85 -45.00 25.69
N THR A 662 52.99 -44.58 26.63
CA THR A 662 52.04 -45.30 27.53
C THR A 662 51.05 -44.32 28.19
N SER A 663 49.88 -44.79 28.64
CA SER A 663 49.04 -44.19 29.73
C SER A 663 48.34 -42.83 29.47
N THR A 664 47.11 -42.51 29.89
CA THR A 664 45.97 -43.26 30.47
C THR A 664 44.73 -42.34 30.48
N ALA A 665 43.56 -42.78 29.99
CA ALA A 665 42.21 -42.40 30.45
C ALA A 665 41.15 -43.26 29.71
N ALA A 666 40.02 -43.57 30.36
CA ALA A 666 39.18 -44.71 29.96
C ALA A 666 38.05 -44.38 28.96
N HIS A 667 37.78 -45.33 28.06
CA HIS A 667 36.54 -45.43 27.29
C HIS A 667 35.43 -46.14 28.09
N THR A 668 34.17 -45.74 27.87
CA THR A 668 33.06 -46.70 27.73
C THR A 668 31.96 -46.09 26.85
N PRO A 669 31.72 -46.58 25.62
CA PRO A 669 30.56 -46.18 24.81
C PRO A 669 29.37 -47.11 25.12
N THR A 670 28.21 -46.54 25.48
CA THR A 670 26.96 -47.31 25.63
C THR A 670 25.99 -46.96 24.50
N ILE A 671 25.54 -48.01 23.81
CA ILE A 671 24.53 -47.98 22.76
C ILE A 671 23.17 -47.58 23.36
N ILE A 672 22.45 -46.64 22.74
CA ILE A 672 21.06 -46.30 23.12
C ILE A 672 20.14 -46.44 21.89
N PRO A 673 19.03 -47.22 21.99
CA PRO A 673 18.09 -47.48 20.89
C PRO A 673 17.04 -46.35 20.71
N PRO A 674 16.26 -46.35 19.60
CA PRO A 674 15.20 -45.36 19.38
C PRO A 674 14.09 -45.44 20.43
N SER A 675 13.80 -44.32 21.08
CA SER A 675 12.81 -44.22 22.15
C SER A 675 11.39 -44.07 21.60
N ARG A 676 10.59 -45.10 21.84
CA ARG A 676 9.14 -45.17 21.68
C ARG A 676 8.44 -44.25 22.69
N SER A 677 7.40 -43.51 22.28
CA SER A 677 6.43 -42.89 23.18
C SER A 677 5.01 -43.37 22.90
N GLN A 678 4.39 -43.98 23.90
CA GLN A 678 2.98 -44.34 24.02
C GLN A 678 2.56 -44.11 25.49
N ASN A 679 1.24 -44.03 25.72
CA ASN A 679 0.50 -43.62 26.94
C ASN A 679 -0.05 -42.18 26.76
N GLN A 680 -1.32 -41.92 26.44
CA GLN A 680 -2.59 -42.67 26.55
C GLN A 680 -3.21 -42.72 27.96
N SER A 681 -4.24 -41.88 28.15
CA SER A 681 -5.47 -42.02 28.95
C SER A 681 -6.41 -40.92 28.40
N ASP A 682 -7.51 -41.25 27.71
CA ASP A 682 -8.83 -41.61 28.24
C ASP A 682 -9.49 -40.45 29.02
N SER A 683 -10.71 -39.98 28.75
CA SER A 683 -11.77 -40.39 27.79
C SER A 683 -12.39 -39.11 27.10
N ASP A 684 -13.54 -39.05 26.39
CA ASP A 684 -14.72 -39.92 26.28
C ASP A 684 -15.50 -39.75 24.94
N ASN A 685 -16.73 -40.25 24.91
CA ASN A 685 -17.72 -40.40 23.83
C ASN A 685 -18.45 -39.12 23.37
N SER A 686 -19.20 -39.05 22.24
CA SER A 686 -19.79 -40.06 21.30
C SER A 686 -20.03 -39.39 19.92
N THR A 687 -19.84 -39.99 18.73
CA THR A 687 -20.59 -41.09 18.05
C THR A 687 -22.09 -40.76 17.84
N ILE A 688 -22.62 -40.64 16.61
CA ILE A 688 -23.18 -41.77 15.82
C ILE A 688 -23.25 -41.47 14.29
N GLN A 689 -22.73 -42.44 13.52
CA GLN A 689 -23.10 -42.99 12.19
C GLN A 689 -23.45 -42.13 10.94
N LEU A 690 -22.77 -42.51 9.83
CA LEU A 690 -23.31 -42.48 8.46
C LEU A 690 -24.41 -43.54 8.29
N ALA A 691 -25.33 -43.30 7.35
CA ALA A 691 -25.96 -44.35 6.56
C ALA A 691 -26.05 -43.92 5.08
N SER A 692 -25.50 -44.75 4.19
CA SER A 692 -25.56 -44.58 2.74
C SER A 692 -26.75 -45.35 2.15
N ALA A 693 -27.49 -44.77 1.21
CA ALA A 693 -28.32 -45.54 0.29
C ALA A 693 -28.54 -44.80 -1.03
N SER A 694 -28.19 -45.46 -2.14
CA SER A 694 -28.52 -45.03 -3.50
C SER A 694 -29.70 -45.86 -4.00
N THR A 695 -30.69 -45.27 -4.69
CA THR A 695 -31.12 -45.68 -6.05
C THR A 695 -32.38 -44.94 -6.54
N SER A 696 -32.44 -44.83 -7.87
CA SER A 696 -33.46 -44.26 -8.74
C SER A 696 -34.90 -44.77 -8.59
N THR A 697 -35.88 -43.91 -8.88
CA THR A 697 -37.08 -44.30 -9.66
C THR A 697 -37.66 -43.11 -10.44
N THR A 698 -38.66 -43.36 -11.29
CA THR A 698 -38.81 -42.71 -12.60
C THR A 698 -40.22 -42.13 -12.86
N THR A 699 -40.25 -40.93 -13.46
CA THR A 699 -41.31 -40.43 -14.38
C THR A 699 -42.71 -40.12 -13.76
N PRO A 700 -43.74 -39.62 -14.52
CA PRO A 700 -44.16 -38.21 -14.34
C PRO A 700 -45.65 -38.01 -14.05
N CYS A 701 -46.07 -36.76 -13.79
CA CYS A 701 -47.40 -36.30 -14.24
C CYS A 701 -47.50 -34.78 -14.38
N ALA A 702 -48.42 -34.33 -15.25
CA ALA A 702 -48.65 -32.93 -15.58
C ALA A 702 -50.08 -32.50 -15.23
N SER A 703 -50.23 -31.26 -14.74
CA SER A 703 -51.47 -30.47 -14.76
C SER A 703 -51.14 -29.03 -14.34
N SER A 704 -51.07 -28.04 -15.21
CA SER A 704 -52.20 -27.34 -15.85
C SER A 704 -53.06 -26.49 -14.89
N ALA A 705 -52.61 -25.26 -14.64
CA ALA A 705 -53.49 -24.11 -14.40
C ALA A 705 -52.80 -22.82 -14.88
N LYS A 706 -53.51 -21.99 -15.63
CA LYS A 706 -53.04 -20.72 -16.21
C LYS A 706 -54.00 -19.59 -15.73
N PRO A 707 -53.81 -18.30 -16.09
CA PRO A 707 -53.55 -17.27 -15.08
C PRO A 707 -54.69 -16.26 -14.89
N SER A 708 -54.57 -15.39 -13.89
CA SER A 708 -55.27 -14.10 -13.84
C SER A 708 -54.29 -12.93 -14.00
N SER A 709 -54.70 -11.94 -14.78
CA SER A 709 -53.88 -10.87 -15.38
C SER A 709 -53.99 -9.50 -14.66
N ALA A 710 -53.30 -8.50 -15.23
CA ALA A 710 -53.35 -7.04 -14.95
C ALA A 710 -52.55 -6.57 -13.72
N ASN A 711 -51.72 -5.50 -13.75
CA ASN A 711 -51.22 -4.59 -14.80
C ASN A 711 -49.76 -4.20 -14.42
N GLY A 712 -48.86 -3.70 -15.28
CA GLY A 712 -49.04 -3.21 -16.65
C GLY A 712 -48.53 -1.77 -16.84
N ILE A 713 -47.25 -1.49 -16.53
CA ILE A 713 -46.55 -0.28 -17.02
C ILE A 713 -45.19 -0.71 -17.58
N ALA A 714 -44.99 -0.49 -18.88
CA ALA A 714 -43.75 -0.84 -19.57
C ALA A 714 -42.82 0.38 -19.68
N GLY A 715 -41.67 0.33 -19.02
CA GLY A 715 -40.52 1.21 -19.30
C GLY A 715 -39.70 0.64 -20.45
N LYS A 716 -39.53 1.41 -21.54
CA LYS A 716 -38.79 0.95 -22.72
C LYS A 716 -37.30 0.83 -22.43
N PHE A 717 -36.70 -0.31 -22.78
CA PHE A 717 -35.27 -0.38 -23.09
C PHE A 717 -34.97 0.53 -24.29
N VAL A 718 -33.96 1.38 -24.16
CA VAL A 718 -33.35 2.13 -25.27
C VAL A 718 -31.95 1.54 -25.49
N PRO A 719 -31.60 1.06 -26.70
CA PRO A 719 -30.27 0.54 -26.97
C PRO A 719 -29.23 1.67 -27.10
N GLU A 720 -27.98 1.34 -26.80
CA GLU A 720 -26.83 2.24 -26.92
C GLU A 720 -26.65 2.75 -28.38
N PRO A 721 -26.26 4.02 -28.59
CA PRO A 721 -25.80 4.48 -29.89
C PRO A 721 -24.36 4.00 -30.18
N PRO A 722 -24.02 3.61 -31.42
CA PRO A 722 -22.70 3.12 -31.76
C PRO A 722 -21.64 4.24 -31.80
N VAL A 723 -20.40 3.88 -31.47
CA VAL A 723 -19.22 4.74 -31.54
C VAL A 723 -18.96 5.18 -32.98
N ALA A 724 -19.03 6.48 -33.25
CA ALA A 724 -18.64 7.08 -34.52
C ALA A 724 -17.16 7.52 -34.48
N ALA A 725 -16.37 7.08 -35.46
CA ALA A 725 -14.97 7.48 -35.60
C ALA A 725 -14.84 8.96 -36.01
N VAL A 726 -13.92 9.69 -35.36
CA VAL A 726 -13.54 11.05 -35.75
C VAL A 726 -12.21 11.01 -36.50
N SER A 727 -12.26 11.27 -37.80
CA SER A 727 -11.07 11.36 -38.67
C SER A 727 -10.27 12.63 -38.41
N ALA A 728 -8.96 12.57 -38.69
CA ALA A 728 -8.04 13.68 -38.57
C ALA A 728 -8.35 14.84 -39.53
N ALA A 729 -8.08 16.07 -39.07
CA ALA A 729 -8.01 17.26 -39.91
C ALA A 729 -6.78 18.10 -39.53
N ASN A 730 -5.84 18.26 -40.48
CA ASN A 730 -4.75 19.22 -40.37
C ASN A 730 -5.27 20.65 -40.57
N PRO A 731 -4.59 21.66 -39.99
CA PRO A 731 -4.48 22.98 -40.59
C PRO A 731 -3.06 23.24 -41.13
N SER A 732 -3.02 24.02 -42.21
CA SER A 732 -1.88 24.21 -43.10
C SER A 732 -1.04 25.45 -42.81
N THR A 733 0.28 25.31 -43.01
CA THR A 733 1.25 26.31 -43.53
C THR A 733 0.94 27.81 -43.43
N SER A 734 1.86 28.58 -42.81
CA SER A 734 2.01 30.03 -43.03
C SER A 734 3.41 30.37 -43.55
N THR A 735 3.43 31.04 -44.70
CA THR A 735 4.54 31.61 -45.49
C THR A 735 5.62 32.38 -44.73
N SER A 736 6.88 32.19 -45.16
CA SER A 736 7.97 33.18 -45.02
C SER A 736 7.92 34.25 -46.12
N PRO A 737 8.47 35.46 -45.91
CA PRO A 737 8.99 36.30 -46.97
C PRO A 737 10.53 36.24 -47.06
N ALA A 738 11.05 36.47 -48.27
CA ALA A 738 12.46 36.37 -48.60
C ALA A 738 13.28 37.62 -48.25
N ASN A 739 14.61 37.51 -48.30
CA ASN A 739 15.43 38.66 -48.70
C ASN A 739 16.69 38.24 -49.48
N ASN A 740 17.05 39.05 -50.48
CA ASN A 740 18.12 38.80 -51.45
C ASN A 740 19.47 39.41 -51.02
N SER A 741 20.58 38.80 -51.44
CA SER A 741 21.82 39.47 -51.94
C SER A 741 22.86 38.39 -52.29
N SER A 742 23.05 38.03 -53.56
CA SER A 742 23.85 38.72 -54.59
C SER A 742 25.36 38.53 -54.42
N VAL A 743 25.92 37.68 -55.30
CA VAL A 743 27.35 37.38 -55.43
C VAL A 743 28.12 38.59 -55.99
N SER A 744 29.29 38.88 -55.43
CA SER A 744 30.35 39.65 -56.10
C SER A 744 31.70 38.95 -55.91
N ALA A 745 32.35 38.61 -57.02
CA ALA A 745 33.66 37.97 -57.01
C ALA A 745 34.76 39.03 -57.11
N SER A 746 35.82 38.90 -56.29
CA SER A 746 37.06 39.64 -56.47
C SER A 746 38.26 38.69 -56.32
N LYS A 747 39.19 38.78 -57.27
CA LYS A 747 40.45 38.02 -57.26
C LYS A 747 41.48 38.79 -56.42
N SER A 748 42.19 38.10 -55.54
CA SER A 748 43.50 38.57 -55.07
C SER A 748 44.45 37.39 -54.83
N SER A 749 45.55 37.38 -55.58
CA SER A 749 46.65 36.44 -55.38
C SER A 749 47.55 36.92 -54.25
N ALA A 750 47.71 36.13 -53.19
CA ALA A 750 48.64 36.39 -52.09
C ALA A 750 49.55 35.16 -51.85
N SER A 751 50.79 35.42 -51.42
CA SER A 751 51.88 34.43 -51.39
C SER A 751 51.69 33.33 -50.32
N PRO A 752 52.04 32.05 -50.59
CA PRO A 752 51.87 30.96 -49.63
C PRO A 752 52.69 31.08 -48.34
N ALA A 753 53.79 31.84 -48.36
CA ALA A 753 54.79 31.83 -47.28
C ALA A 753 54.35 32.57 -45.99
N ALA A 754 53.43 33.54 -46.09
CA ALA A 754 53.02 34.34 -44.93
C ALA A 754 51.95 33.65 -44.05
N ASN A 755 51.05 32.88 -44.66
CA ASN A 755 49.94 32.24 -43.94
C ASN A 755 50.40 31.12 -43.00
N GLN A 756 51.56 30.50 -43.27
CA GLN A 756 52.03 29.34 -42.51
C GLN A 756 52.67 29.73 -41.16
N ALA A 757 53.16 30.96 -41.02
CA ALA A 757 53.60 31.50 -39.73
C ALA A 757 52.40 31.84 -38.83
N ALA A 758 51.39 32.53 -39.37
CA ALA A 758 50.18 32.90 -38.64
C ALA A 758 49.37 31.67 -38.16
N LEU A 759 49.25 30.63 -39.00
CA LEU A 759 48.58 29.38 -38.62
C LEU A 759 49.29 28.64 -37.48
N ASN A 760 50.63 28.70 -37.40
CA ASN A 760 51.39 28.09 -36.31
C ASN A 760 51.26 28.86 -35.00
N GLU A 761 51.22 30.20 -35.05
CA GLU A 761 51.02 31.04 -33.87
C GLU A 761 49.60 30.90 -33.31
N GLU A 762 48.58 30.82 -34.18
CA GLU A 762 47.20 30.55 -33.78
C GLU A 762 47.03 29.13 -33.23
N ALA A 763 47.68 28.11 -33.82
CA ALA A 763 47.68 26.76 -33.30
C ALA A 763 48.33 26.67 -31.90
N LEU A 764 49.47 27.34 -31.70
CA LEU A 764 50.15 27.40 -30.41
C LEU A 764 49.30 28.13 -29.35
N ALA A 765 48.62 29.22 -29.73
CA ALA A 765 47.68 29.93 -28.86
C ALA A 765 46.49 29.04 -28.44
N ARG A 766 45.93 28.26 -29.37
CA ARG A 766 44.85 27.30 -29.09
C ARG A 766 45.31 26.15 -28.17
N VAL A 767 46.52 25.62 -28.35
CA VAL A 767 47.11 24.61 -27.45
C VAL A 767 47.34 25.19 -26.06
N MET A 768 47.92 26.39 -25.95
CA MET A 768 48.12 27.09 -24.67
C MET A 768 46.81 27.41 -23.96
N ALA A 769 45.74 27.72 -24.70
CA ALA A 769 44.39 27.89 -24.14
C ALA A 769 43.79 26.56 -23.65
N ALA A 770 44.00 25.46 -24.39
CA ALA A 770 43.56 24.13 -23.99
C ALA A 770 44.28 23.62 -22.72
N VAL A 771 45.59 23.86 -22.59
CA VAL A 771 46.37 23.52 -21.39
C VAL A 771 45.86 24.31 -20.17
N ARG A 772 45.65 25.63 -20.28
CA ARG A 772 45.05 26.42 -19.19
C ARG A 772 43.62 25.97 -18.85
N GLY A 773 42.86 25.50 -19.84
CA GLY A 773 41.56 24.88 -19.64
C GLY A 773 41.64 23.56 -18.86
N HIS A 774 42.64 22.74 -19.15
CA HIS A 774 42.91 21.49 -18.45
C HIS A 774 43.30 21.74 -16.99
N ASP A 775 44.20 22.68 -16.71
CA ASP A 775 44.59 23.05 -15.34
C ASP A 775 43.39 23.59 -14.53
N SER A 776 42.51 24.36 -15.18
CA SER A 776 41.26 24.84 -14.57
C SER A 776 40.25 23.73 -14.29
N LEU A 777 40.20 22.69 -15.14
CA LEU A 777 39.36 21.51 -14.93
C LEU A 777 39.92 20.61 -13.83
N GLN A 778 41.24 20.42 -13.76
CA GLN A 778 41.88 19.67 -12.68
C GLN A 778 41.63 20.34 -11.33
N LEU A 779 41.83 21.66 -11.22
CA LEU A 779 41.56 22.41 -9.99
C LEU A 779 40.08 22.28 -9.54
N LYS A 780 39.13 22.23 -10.49
CA LYS A 780 37.71 21.99 -10.20
C LYS A 780 37.45 20.56 -9.76
N LEU A 781 38.11 19.57 -10.35
CA LEU A 781 38.01 18.16 -9.98
C LEU A 781 38.55 17.93 -8.56
N ASP A 782 39.72 18.49 -8.25
CA ASP A 782 40.33 18.43 -6.92
C ASP A 782 39.45 19.14 -5.86
N THR A 783 38.82 20.27 -6.23
CA THR A 783 37.86 20.97 -5.36
C THR A 783 36.61 20.13 -5.11
N LEU A 784 36.07 19.45 -6.13
CA LEU A 784 34.91 18.56 -5.98
C LEU A 784 35.25 17.31 -5.16
N GLN A 785 36.46 16.76 -5.29
CA GLN A 785 36.92 15.65 -4.46
C GLN A 785 37.00 16.06 -2.99
N LEU A 786 37.59 17.22 -2.68
CA LEU A 786 37.64 17.76 -1.32
C LEU A 786 36.23 18.02 -0.73
N GLN A 787 35.27 18.46 -1.55
CA GLN A 787 33.87 18.61 -1.12
C GLN A 787 33.20 17.26 -0.86
N PHE A 788 33.48 16.25 -1.68
CA PHE A 788 32.98 14.88 -1.49
C PHE A 788 33.53 14.25 -0.22
N ASP A 789 34.84 14.34 0.01
CA ASP A 789 35.50 13.80 1.20
C ASP A 789 34.99 14.48 2.49
N ALA A 790 34.76 15.80 2.45
CA ALA A 790 34.16 16.54 3.55
C ALA A 790 32.71 16.12 3.85
N LEU A 791 31.92 15.79 2.82
CA LEU A 791 30.56 15.24 2.99
C LEU A 791 30.59 13.82 3.56
N GLN A 792 31.55 12.98 3.16
CA GLN A 792 31.73 11.64 3.74
C GLN A 792 32.08 11.73 5.24
N LEU A 793 33.04 12.58 5.61
CA LEU A 793 33.39 12.84 7.02
C LEU A 793 32.17 13.28 7.85
N LYS A 794 31.38 14.24 7.34
CA LYS A 794 30.16 14.69 8.02
C LYS A 794 29.12 13.58 8.17
N SER A 795 28.96 12.72 7.17
CA SER A 795 28.07 11.55 7.25
C SER A 795 28.53 10.53 8.28
N ILE A 796 29.84 10.34 8.45
CA ILE A 796 30.41 9.45 9.47
C ILE A 796 30.14 10.02 10.88
N GLU A 797 30.37 11.32 11.11
CA GLU A 797 30.05 11.95 12.39
C GLU A 797 28.55 11.85 12.74
N GLU A 798 27.65 12.01 11.77
CA GLU A 798 26.21 11.86 12.00
C GLU A 798 25.79 10.42 12.30
N LEU A 799 26.47 9.43 11.70
CA LEU A 799 26.34 8.01 12.05
C LEU A 799 26.82 7.73 13.48
N GLU A 800 27.98 8.24 13.88
CA GLU A 800 28.52 8.07 15.23
C GLU A 800 27.64 8.73 16.30
N ARG A 801 27.16 9.97 16.07
CA ARG A 801 26.17 10.63 16.95
C ARG A 801 24.85 9.86 17.03
N SER A 802 24.45 9.18 15.95
CA SER A 802 23.23 8.37 15.93
C SER A 802 23.42 7.05 16.67
N LYS A 803 24.58 6.41 16.55
CA LYS A 803 24.96 5.25 17.35
C LYS A 803 24.95 5.56 18.85
N GLY A 804 25.57 6.67 19.27
CA GLY A 804 25.56 7.09 20.68
C GLY A 804 24.15 7.29 21.25
N ARG A 805 23.20 7.81 20.45
CA ARG A 805 21.79 7.92 20.85
C ARG A 805 21.08 6.57 20.96
N VAL A 806 21.43 5.60 20.12
CA VAL A 806 20.91 4.22 20.22
C VAL A 806 21.45 3.54 21.49
N ASP A 807 22.74 3.71 21.79
CA ASP A 807 23.35 3.17 23.00
C ASP A 807 22.73 3.78 24.28
N GLU A 808 22.42 5.09 24.29
CA GLU A 808 21.69 5.76 25.39
C GLU A 808 20.25 5.22 25.55
N LEU A 809 19.53 5.00 24.44
CA LEU A 809 18.17 4.44 24.47
C LEU A 809 18.18 2.99 24.97
N ASN A 810 19.15 2.18 24.57
CA ASN A 810 19.31 0.80 25.06
C ASN A 810 19.59 0.77 26.57
N ALA A 811 20.39 1.69 27.09
CA ALA A 811 20.61 1.82 28.54
C ALA A 811 19.30 2.16 29.29
N LYS A 812 18.50 3.09 28.77
CA LYS A 812 17.17 3.44 29.34
C LYS A 812 16.16 2.30 29.26
N ILE A 813 16.20 1.48 28.21
CA ILE A 813 15.35 0.28 28.11
C ILE A 813 15.74 -0.72 29.22
N ALA A 814 17.03 -0.96 29.43
CA ALA A 814 17.48 -1.86 30.51
C ALA A 814 17.11 -1.35 31.92
N GLU A 815 17.15 -0.03 32.15
CA GLU A 815 16.69 0.60 33.40
C GLU A 815 15.18 0.38 33.63
N LEU A 816 14.36 0.60 32.60
CA LEU A 816 12.90 0.39 32.65
C LEU A 816 12.51 -1.10 32.76
N GLU A 817 13.30 -2.02 32.22
CA GLU A 817 13.09 -3.46 32.39
C GLU A 817 13.35 -3.92 33.83
N GLU A 818 14.32 -3.32 34.52
CA GLU A 818 14.58 -3.60 35.93
C GLU A 818 13.54 -2.94 36.86
N GLU A 819 13.10 -1.72 36.55
CA GLU A 819 11.98 -1.07 37.28
C GLU A 819 10.67 -1.89 37.15
N ASN A 820 10.34 -2.39 35.95
CA ASN A 820 9.21 -3.29 35.76
C ASN A 820 9.38 -4.62 36.52
N ARG A 821 10.60 -5.12 36.70
CA ARG A 821 10.86 -6.34 37.49
C ARG A 821 10.55 -6.09 38.96
N SER A 822 11.07 -5.00 39.52
CA SER A 822 10.79 -4.54 40.89
C SER A 822 9.29 -4.36 41.13
N LEU A 823 8.56 -3.71 40.21
CA LEU A 823 7.12 -3.52 40.32
C LEU A 823 6.32 -4.83 40.27
N ASN A 824 6.76 -5.83 39.50
CA ASN A 824 6.12 -7.14 39.47
C ASN A 824 6.36 -7.93 40.78
N GLU A 825 7.56 -7.85 41.35
CA GLU A 825 7.84 -8.44 42.67
C GLU A 825 6.97 -7.81 43.77
N ASP A 826 6.81 -6.48 43.79
CA ASP A 826 5.90 -5.79 44.69
C ASP A 826 4.43 -6.22 44.50
N LEU A 827 3.98 -6.39 43.25
CA LEU A 827 2.63 -6.88 42.95
C LEU A 827 2.40 -8.32 43.45
N GLU A 828 3.38 -9.21 43.34
CA GLU A 828 3.30 -10.56 43.91
C GLU A 828 3.23 -10.52 45.44
N VAL A 829 4.00 -9.64 46.09
CA VAL A 829 3.91 -9.42 47.54
C VAL A 829 2.51 -8.95 47.93
N VAL A 830 1.94 -7.95 47.26
CA VAL A 830 0.58 -7.45 47.50
C VAL A 830 -0.47 -8.55 47.30
N ALA A 831 -0.38 -9.34 46.22
CA ALA A 831 -1.27 -10.46 45.97
C ALA A 831 -1.18 -11.53 47.08
N SER A 832 0.02 -11.82 47.58
CA SER A 832 0.23 -12.75 48.70
C SER A 832 -0.41 -12.26 50.01
N VAL A 833 -0.36 -10.94 50.27
CA VAL A 833 -0.98 -10.31 51.44
C VAL A 833 -2.50 -10.33 51.34
N GLN A 834 -3.06 -10.00 50.17
CA GLN A 834 -4.50 -10.09 49.91
C GLN A 834 -5.03 -11.52 50.10
N LYS A 835 -4.32 -12.53 49.57
CA LYS A 835 -4.66 -13.94 49.77
C LYS A 835 -4.66 -14.34 51.25
N ARG A 836 -3.61 -13.98 52.00
CA ARG A 836 -3.54 -14.20 53.46
C ARG A 836 -4.65 -13.49 54.23
N ARG A 837 -5.13 -12.34 53.76
CA ARG A 837 -6.27 -11.62 54.35
C ARG A 837 -7.59 -12.35 54.10
N ALA A 838 -7.85 -12.77 52.86
CA ALA A 838 -9.02 -13.57 52.52
C ALA A 838 -9.07 -14.89 53.31
N ASP A 839 -7.93 -15.58 53.47
CA ASP A 839 -7.83 -16.80 54.29
C ASP A 839 -8.17 -16.54 55.77
N ARG A 840 -7.77 -15.38 56.32
CA ARG A 840 -8.10 -14.97 57.70
C ARG A 840 -9.56 -14.59 57.87
N GLU A 841 -10.15 -13.90 56.90
CA GLU A 841 -11.57 -13.53 56.90
C GLU A 841 -12.46 -14.78 56.75
N SER A 842 -12.10 -15.73 55.87
CA SER A 842 -12.77 -17.03 55.74
C SER A 842 -12.67 -17.88 57.03
N LYS A 843 -11.50 -17.87 57.71
CA LYS A 843 -11.36 -18.53 59.02
C LYS A 843 -12.22 -17.87 60.09
N ARG A 844 -12.31 -16.53 60.14
CA ARG A 844 -13.16 -15.81 61.10
C ARG A 844 -14.65 -16.15 60.93
N GLN A 845 -15.14 -16.17 59.68
CA GLN A 845 -16.53 -16.56 59.37
C GLN A 845 -16.87 -17.99 59.81
N LYS A 846 -15.89 -18.91 59.82
CA LYS A 846 -16.07 -20.29 60.29
C LYS A 846 -16.00 -20.46 61.81
N THR A 847 -15.68 -19.40 62.57
CA THR A 847 -15.52 -19.45 64.04
C THR A 847 -16.48 -18.54 64.80
N GLN A 848 -17.43 -17.90 64.13
CA GLN A 848 -18.59 -17.30 64.81
C GLN A 848 -19.69 -18.38 64.92
N PRO A 849 -20.13 -18.74 66.14
CA PRO A 849 -21.22 -19.69 66.37
C PRO A 849 -22.60 -19.07 66.10
#